data_AF-V5HUS6-F1
#
_entry.id   AF-V5HUS6-F1
#
_cell.length_a   1.000
_cell.length_b   1.000
_cell.length_c   1.000
_cell.angle_alpha   90.00
_cell.angle_beta   90.00
_cell.angle_gamma   90.00
#
_symmetry.space_group_name_H-M   'P 1'
#
loop_
_entity.id
_entity.type
_entity.pdbx_description
1 polymer ?
#
loop_
_entity_poly.entity_id
_entity_poly.type
_entity_poly.pdbx_seq_one_letter_code
_entity_poly.pdbx_strand_id
1 'polypeptide(L)'
;MGTSRFSPGRAMASWNMLCAIVAVYFLSLLSGATALAQRPQNDLSLQQPLASGEAPEQSVNDELPHPNNRPSEGTLSDSLVSVSLTLRDLLNALNVMQREYFQQWQGTWPTSIDWTAAVIGTQVSAALSSLTATPNNILAPSFSSIIEEARDLASPASHIAIAFENMVNRYFDHTLAFYFGENAFSLRNQAFDDMLWVVLGWLENIKFQDLHSELRYSLDPNSNSTLYGAWHGVQFRAPAAHRARLFYELAAQGWDTSLCDGGMVWSPYLTPYKNAITNELFISASIGMYIYFPGDPIDSPFLASDASVDGLYYERDPAHLEAAVKGYQWLKDSHMIGHHGLYADGFHISGWRNADEPGSGKCDELNRMVYTYNQGVILSGLRGLWLATGTQDYLRDGHDLILKVIMATGWPKKQSTAWAGLGRGGVLEEVCDSDGGCSQNSHTFKGIFFNHFAEFCRPLSPHEERFIAELSGSQPEVDRRLVFEWHQARCRSYRSWLEHNAEAALMTRDNQGKFGMWWGRRYPDDGRHAPDAATLPYGADDYRNDQKSRAVWGPTTGTRESRSLADPFAFSNGQDATALLDKKRYTPSAGKTSRHSSSQRRSSTDGRMDRNQDVNDRRRGRTVETQSGGVAILRALYQWKTSPSLS
;
A
#
# COMPACT_ATOMS: atom_id res chain seq x y z
N MET A 1 -37.59 61.56 60.17
CA MET A 1 -38.76 61.80 59.29
C MET A 1 -38.63 60.80 58.15
N GLY A 2 -39.50 59.85 57.86
CA GLY A 2 -40.77 59.44 58.45
C GLY A 2 -41.05 57.98 58.10
N THR A 3 -42.01 57.42 58.84
CA THR A 3 -42.71 56.13 58.77
C THR A 3 -43.28 55.82 57.37
N SER A 4 -43.57 54.60 56.89
CA SER A 4 -44.27 53.47 57.53
C SER A 4 -44.31 52.19 56.67
N ARG A 5 -44.24 51.04 57.37
CA ARG A 5 -44.81 49.67 57.18
C ARG A 5 -45.62 49.32 55.90
N PHE A 6 -45.40 48.11 55.36
CA PHE A 6 -46.28 46.92 55.50
C PHE A 6 -45.63 45.66 54.84
N SER A 7 -45.82 44.49 55.47
CA SER A 7 -45.62 43.10 54.98
C SER A 7 -46.97 42.37 55.22
N PRO A 8 -47.27 41.11 54.80
CA PRO A 8 -46.45 40.06 54.15
C PRO A 8 -47.16 39.26 53.02
N GLY A 9 -46.47 38.30 52.37
CA GLY A 9 -47.18 37.26 51.59
C GLY A 9 -46.36 36.35 50.66
N ARG A 10 -46.05 35.15 51.17
CA ARG A 10 -45.91 33.85 50.46
C ARG A 10 -44.65 33.52 49.62
N ALA A 11 -43.80 32.72 50.28
CA ALA A 11 -43.30 31.40 49.86
C ALA A 11 -42.47 31.26 48.56
N MET A 12 -41.17 31.03 48.75
CA MET A 12 -40.29 30.32 47.83
C MET A 12 -40.74 28.86 47.66
N ALA A 13 -40.81 28.39 46.41
CA ALA A 13 -40.75 26.97 46.06
C ALA A 13 -40.07 26.78 44.69
N SER A 14 -38.82 26.32 44.75
CA SER A 14 -38.06 25.45 43.82
C SER A 14 -38.21 25.60 42.29
N TRP A 15 -37.17 26.20 41.69
CA TRP A 15 -36.79 26.08 40.27
C TRP A 15 -36.54 24.62 39.82
N ASN A 16 -36.36 23.69 40.76
CA ASN A 16 -36.08 22.27 40.49
C ASN A 16 -37.29 21.45 39.99
N MET A 17 -38.51 21.99 40.01
CA MET A 17 -39.69 21.26 39.51
C MET A 17 -39.95 21.50 38.01
N LEU A 18 -39.43 22.59 37.43
CA LEU A 18 -39.59 22.88 36.00
C LEU A 18 -38.61 22.07 35.12
N CYS A 19 -37.38 21.82 35.60
CA CYS A 19 -36.41 21.01 34.85
C CYS A 19 -36.79 19.52 34.80
N ALA A 20 -37.49 19.01 35.81
CA ALA A 20 -37.94 17.62 35.83
C ALA A 20 -39.08 17.34 34.83
N ILE A 21 -39.93 18.33 34.54
CA ILE A 21 -41.07 18.18 33.62
C ILE A 21 -40.62 18.22 32.15
N VAL A 22 -39.56 18.96 31.83
CA VAL A 22 -38.98 19.01 30.47
C VAL A 22 -38.17 17.73 30.15
N ALA A 23 -37.50 17.13 31.14
CA ALA A 23 -36.78 15.87 30.98
C ALA A 23 -37.71 14.67 30.71
N VAL A 24 -38.89 14.63 31.32
CA VAL A 24 -39.87 13.53 31.14
C VAL A 24 -40.56 13.58 29.78
N TYR A 25 -40.74 14.76 29.18
CA TYR A 25 -41.32 14.88 27.83
C TYR A 25 -40.35 14.51 26.69
N PHE A 26 -39.04 14.69 26.89
CA PHE A 26 -38.03 14.30 25.90
C PHE A 26 -37.75 12.78 25.90
N LEU A 27 -37.92 12.10 27.04
CA LEU A 27 -37.78 10.64 27.13
C LEU A 27 -38.98 9.87 26.55
N SER A 28 -40.14 10.50 26.38
CA SER A 28 -41.33 9.88 25.76
C SER A 28 -41.40 9.99 24.24
N LEU A 29 -40.47 10.69 23.58
CA LEU A 29 -40.40 10.79 22.11
C LEU A 29 -39.24 9.98 21.48
N LEU A 30 -38.44 9.29 22.30
CA LEU A 30 -37.33 8.43 21.87
C LEU A 30 -37.60 6.92 22.04
N SER A 31 -38.81 6.54 22.47
CA SER A 31 -39.25 5.14 22.60
C SER A 31 -40.16 4.74 21.43
N GLY A 32 -39.54 4.59 20.25
CA GLY A 32 -40.26 4.20 19.05
C GLY A 32 -39.35 3.78 17.90
N ALA A 33 -38.51 2.75 18.10
CA ALA A 33 -38.12 1.74 17.08
C ALA A 33 -36.93 0.90 17.56
N THR A 34 -37.15 0.01 18.54
CA THR A 34 -36.31 -1.18 18.73
C THR A 34 -37.18 -2.30 19.25
N ALA A 35 -37.66 -3.17 18.35
CA ALA A 35 -38.07 -4.53 18.68
C ALA A 35 -38.17 -5.40 17.42
N LEU A 36 -37.30 -6.42 17.38
CA LEU A 36 -37.48 -7.74 16.75
C LEU A 36 -37.22 -7.86 15.23
N ALA A 37 -35.96 -8.11 14.86
CA ALA A 37 -35.63 -8.95 13.71
C ALA A 37 -35.32 -10.36 14.23
N GLN A 38 -36.30 -11.25 14.14
CA GLN A 38 -36.16 -12.68 14.45
C GLN A 38 -35.29 -13.38 13.40
N ARG A 39 -34.43 -14.29 13.88
CA ARG A 39 -33.76 -15.33 13.09
C ARG A 39 -34.79 -16.13 12.26
N PRO A 40 -34.45 -16.53 11.03
CA PRO A 40 -35.00 -17.75 10.45
C PRO A 40 -33.94 -18.87 10.57
N GLN A 41 -34.23 -19.87 11.41
CA GLN A 41 -33.60 -21.19 11.32
C GLN A 41 -34.65 -22.20 10.86
N ASN A 42 -34.35 -22.79 9.70
CA ASN A 42 -34.65 -24.13 9.21
C ASN A 42 -36.10 -24.61 9.07
N ASP A 43 -36.43 -25.03 7.84
CA ASP A 43 -36.69 -26.46 7.62
C ASP A 43 -36.47 -26.88 6.16
N LEU A 44 -35.59 -27.88 6.00
CA LEU A 44 -35.54 -28.75 4.84
C LEU A 44 -36.78 -29.64 4.87
N SER A 45 -37.60 -29.60 3.83
CA SER A 45 -38.50 -30.71 3.51
C SER A 45 -38.47 -30.98 2.01
N LEU A 46 -37.97 -32.18 1.68
CA LEU A 46 -38.08 -32.81 0.36
C LEU A 46 -39.50 -32.73 -0.18
N GLN A 47 -39.68 -32.19 -1.39
CA GLN A 47 -40.61 -32.76 -2.37
C GLN A 47 -40.37 -32.21 -3.79
N GLN A 48 -39.96 -33.12 -4.68
CA GLN A 48 -40.13 -33.05 -6.14
C GLN A 48 -41.63 -32.93 -6.50
N PRO A 49 -42.00 -32.33 -7.66
CA PRO A 49 -41.98 -33.08 -8.94
C PRO A 49 -41.67 -32.31 -10.25
N LEU A 50 -40.99 -33.05 -11.13
CA LEU A 50 -41.07 -33.17 -12.61
C LEU A 50 -41.37 -31.99 -13.57
N ALA A 51 -40.47 -31.93 -14.58
CA ALA A 51 -40.64 -31.67 -16.03
C ALA A 51 -40.96 -30.22 -16.48
N SER A 52 -40.37 -29.64 -17.53
CA SER A 52 -39.49 -30.09 -18.62
C SER A 52 -39.08 -28.86 -19.46
N GLY A 53 -37.87 -28.82 -20.04
CA GLY A 53 -37.49 -27.84 -21.06
C GLY A 53 -35.98 -27.82 -21.35
N GLU A 54 -35.57 -28.55 -22.38
CA GLU A 54 -34.19 -28.88 -22.79
C GLU A 54 -33.39 -27.71 -23.38
N ALA A 55 -32.09 -27.63 -23.04
CA ALA A 55 -30.97 -27.24 -23.94
C ALA A 55 -29.61 -27.58 -23.28
N PRO A 56 -28.54 -27.91 -24.05
CA PRO A 56 -27.58 -28.95 -23.67
C PRO A 56 -26.31 -28.47 -22.95
N GLU A 57 -25.92 -29.23 -21.91
CA GLU A 57 -24.65 -29.14 -21.19
C GLU A 57 -23.50 -29.81 -21.96
N GLN A 58 -22.35 -29.12 -22.05
CA GLN A 58 -21.03 -29.75 -22.22
C GLN A 58 -20.40 -29.88 -20.82
N SER A 59 -20.32 -31.11 -20.32
CA SER A 59 -19.68 -31.45 -19.05
C SER A 59 -18.15 -31.38 -19.16
N VAL A 60 -17.52 -30.50 -18.38
CA VAL A 60 -16.09 -30.59 -18.05
C VAL A 60 -15.98 -31.44 -16.79
N ASN A 61 -15.36 -32.62 -16.90
CA ASN A 61 -15.13 -33.51 -15.77
C ASN A 61 -14.11 -32.90 -14.80
N ASP A 62 -14.55 -32.61 -13.57
CA ASP A 62 -13.71 -32.42 -12.40
C ASP A 62 -13.25 -33.80 -11.89
N GLU A 63 -12.00 -34.17 -12.16
CA GLU A 63 -11.30 -35.24 -11.45
C GLU A 63 -10.15 -34.64 -10.61
N LEU A 64 -10.30 -34.72 -9.28
CA LEU A 64 -9.20 -34.48 -8.33
C LEU A 64 -8.06 -35.49 -8.56
N PRO A 65 -6.79 -35.08 -8.64
CA PRO A 65 -5.68 -36.02 -8.66
C PRO A 65 -5.39 -36.58 -7.26
N HIS A 66 -5.39 -37.91 -7.13
CA HIS A 66 -4.88 -38.62 -5.97
C HIS A 66 -3.35 -38.46 -5.83
N PRO A 67 -2.81 -38.19 -4.61
CA PRO A 67 -1.37 -38.10 -4.41
C PRO A 67 -0.78 -39.48 -4.11
N ASN A 68 -0.11 -40.08 -5.08
CA ASN A 68 0.86 -41.14 -4.84
C ASN A 68 2.24 -40.65 -5.28
N ASN A 69 2.99 -40.06 -4.36
CA ASN A 69 4.45 -40.01 -4.44
C ASN A 69 5.04 -39.96 -3.02
N ARG A 70 5.88 -40.94 -2.70
CA ARG A 70 6.74 -40.91 -1.51
C ARG A 70 7.68 -39.70 -1.62
N PRO A 71 7.97 -38.95 -0.53
CA PRO A 71 8.99 -37.92 -0.58
C PRO A 71 10.36 -38.58 -0.72
N SER A 72 11.06 -38.28 -1.81
CA SER A 72 12.48 -38.59 -1.97
C SER A 72 13.28 -37.67 -1.04
N GLU A 73 14.25 -38.20 -0.29
CA GLU A 73 15.13 -37.43 0.61
C GLU A 73 15.87 -36.25 -0.08
N GLY A 74 15.87 -36.18 -1.42
CA GLY A 74 16.40 -35.04 -2.19
C GLY A 74 15.52 -33.78 -2.20
N THR A 75 14.22 -33.85 -1.90
CA THR A 75 13.30 -32.69 -2.08
C THR A 75 13.45 -31.59 -1.04
N LEU A 76 13.88 -31.92 0.19
CA LEU A 76 14.04 -30.92 1.26
C LEU A 76 15.31 -30.09 1.09
N SER A 77 16.40 -30.71 0.65
CA SER A 77 17.67 -30.02 0.38
C SER A 77 17.52 -29.02 -0.77
N ASP A 78 16.91 -29.44 -1.88
CA ASP A 78 16.68 -28.58 -3.05
C ASP A 78 15.74 -27.40 -2.72
N SER A 79 14.74 -27.64 -1.88
CA SER A 79 13.84 -26.58 -1.37
C SER A 79 14.59 -25.55 -0.53
N LEU A 80 15.46 -25.98 0.39
CA LEU A 80 16.25 -25.07 1.23
C LEU A 80 17.25 -24.26 0.41
N VAL A 81 17.91 -24.85 -0.59
CA VAL A 81 18.80 -24.13 -1.52
C VAL A 81 18.03 -23.04 -2.27
N SER A 82 16.84 -23.38 -2.78
CA SER A 82 15.97 -22.42 -3.48
C SER A 82 15.53 -21.26 -2.58
N VAL A 83 15.24 -21.52 -1.29
CA VAL A 83 14.92 -20.50 -0.30
C VAL A 83 16.13 -19.61 -0.02
N SER A 84 17.31 -20.20 0.19
CA SER A 84 18.56 -19.47 0.45
C SER A 84 18.96 -18.53 -0.70
N LEU A 85 18.76 -18.97 -1.95
CA LEU A 85 19.00 -18.12 -3.12
C LEU A 85 18.05 -16.91 -3.15
N THR A 86 16.76 -17.13 -2.90
CA THR A 86 15.78 -16.04 -2.84
C THR A 86 16.04 -15.09 -1.68
N LEU A 87 16.44 -15.61 -0.52
CA LEU A 87 16.87 -14.80 0.62
C LEU A 87 18.07 -13.92 0.23
N ARG A 88 19.10 -14.51 -0.39
CA ARG A 88 20.29 -13.79 -0.84
C ARG A 88 19.93 -12.67 -1.82
N ASP A 89 19.07 -12.95 -2.79
CA ASP A 89 18.61 -11.93 -3.74
C ASP A 89 17.83 -10.80 -3.06
N LEU A 90 16.93 -11.12 -2.12
CA LEU A 90 16.18 -10.12 -1.35
C LEU A 90 17.11 -9.25 -0.50
N LEU A 91 18.05 -9.85 0.23
CA LEU A 91 19.03 -9.12 1.05
C LEU A 91 19.94 -8.24 0.19
N ASN A 92 20.36 -8.72 -0.98
CA ASN A 92 21.14 -7.92 -1.93
C ASN A 92 20.31 -6.74 -2.46
N ALA A 93 19.05 -6.96 -2.83
CA ALA A 93 18.17 -5.91 -3.32
C ALA A 93 17.91 -4.83 -2.26
N LEU A 94 17.66 -5.23 -1.01
CA LEU A 94 17.54 -4.33 0.15
C LEU A 94 18.83 -3.58 0.41
N ASN A 95 19.98 -4.26 0.39
CA ASN A 95 21.27 -3.63 0.61
C ASN A 95 21.59 -2.60 -0.48
N VAL A 96 21.31 -2.88 -1.75
CA VAL A 96 21.46 -1.89 -2.84
C VAL A 96 20.52 -0.70 -2.62
N MET A 97 19.25 -0.95 -2.31
CA MET A 97 18.27 0.11 -2.00
C MET A 97 18.78 1.04 -0.89
N GLN A 98 19.22 0.46 0.23
CA GLN A 98 19.62 1.22 1.41
C GLN A 98 21.03 1.80 1.33
N ARG A 99 21.94 1.21 0.54
CA ARG A 99 23.32 1.70 0.39
C ARG A 99 23.43 2.78 -0.68
N GLU A 100 22.77 2.59 -1.82
CA GLU A 100 22.92 3.47 -2.98
C GLU A 100 21.95 4.66 -2.96
N TYR A 101 20.77 4.50 -2.35
CA TYR A 101 19.70 5.49 -2.45
C TYR A 101 19.32 6.15 -1.12
N PHE A 102 19.52 5.49 0.03
CA PHE A 102 19.19 6.07 1.34
C PHE A 102 20.35 6.90 1.89
N GLN A 103 20.07 8.11 2.39
CA GLN A 103 21.05 8.93 3.08
C GLN A 103 20.72 9.00 4.56
N GLN A 104 21.47 8.25 5.38
CA GLN A 104 21.26 8.14 6.83
C GLN A 104 21.13 9.49 7.55
N TRP A 105 21.96 10.46 7.19
CA TRP A 105 21.98 11.78 7.84
C TRP A 105 20.81 12.68 7.44
N GLN A 106 20.22 12.47 6.27
CA GLN A 106 18.95 13.11 5.89
C GLN A 106 17.76 12.34 6.42
N GLY A 107 17.92 11.03 6.67
CA GLY A 107 16.82 10.13 6.98
C GLY A 107 15.86 9.99 5.81
N THR A 108 16.32 9.93 4.57
CA THR A 108 15.41 9.75 3.42
C THR A 108 16.14 9.17 2.22
N TRP A 109 15.38 8.81 1.17
CA TRP A 109 15.88 8.50 -0.16
C TRP A 109 15.82 9.78 -1.01
N PRO A 110 16.89 10.58 -1.15
CA PRO A 110 16.74 11.97 -1.64
C PRO A 110 16.36 12.08 -3.12
N THR A 111 16.46 11.00 -3.88
CA THR A 111 16.02 10.93 -5.28
C THR A 111 14.56 10.53 -5.43
N SER A 112 13.89 10.10 -4.35
CA SER A 112 12.45 9.85 -4.32
C SER A 112 11.66 11.15 -4.20
N ILE A 113 10.35 11.07 -4.42
CA ILE A 113 9.40 12.15 -4.08
C ILE A 113 8.66 11.78 -2.80
N ASP A 114 8.02 12.76 -2.16
CA ASP A 114 7.49 12.60 -0.80
C ASP A 114 6.63 11.32 -0.62
N TRP A 115 5.63 11.08 -1.47
CA TRP A 115 4.79 9.89 -1.35
C TRP A 115 5.49 8.59 -1.76
N THR A 116 6.41 8.62 -2.74
CA THR A 116 7.18 7.41 -3.09
C THR A 116 8.16 7.03 -1.98
N ALA A 117 8.69 8.01 -1.24
CA ALA A 117 9.48 7.76 -0.04
C ALA A 117 8.69 7.01 1.04
N ALA A 118 7.42 7.41 1.27
CA ALA A 118 6.52 6.70 2.19
C ALA A 118 6.27 5.24 1.75
N VAL A 119 6.07 5.00 0.46
CA VAL A 119 5.94 3.64 -0.11
C VAL A 119 7.23 2.83 0.06
N ILE A 120 8.40 3.43 -0.20
CA ILE A 120 9.69 2.75 -0.03
C ILE A 120 9.90 2.37 1.44
N GLY A 121 9.60 3.29 2.38
CA GLY A 121 9.63 3.01 3.82
C GLY A 121 8.72 1.84 4.21
N THR A 122 7.49 1.83 3.68
CA THR A 122 6.52 0.73 3.85
C THR A 122 7.14 -0.60 3.42
N GLN A 123 7.76 -0.66 2.25
CA GLN A 123 8.34 -1.89 1.73
C GLN A 123 9.58 -2.37 2.49
N VAL A 124 10.36 -1.46 3.09
CA VAL A 124 11.45 -1.84 4.01
C VAL A 124 10.87 -2.51 5.25
N SER A 125 9.88 -1.90 5.91
CA SER A 125 9.19 -2.51 7.06
C SER A 125 8.55 -3.85 6.70
N ALA A 126 7.89 -3.93 5.54
CA ALA A 126 7.25 -5.16 5.08
C ALA A 126 8.25 -6.28 4.77
N ALA A 127 9.42 -5.95 4.22
CA ALA A 127 10.49 -6.92 4.01
C ALA A 127 11.05 -7.44 5.34
N LEU A 128 11.21 -6.57 6.34
CA LEU A 128 11.58 -6.97 7.69
C LEU A 128 10.52 -7.86 8.35
N SER A 129 9.23 -7.57 8.16
CA SER A 129 8.13 -8.44 8.59
C SER A 129 8.25 -9.85 7.99
N SER A 130 8.49 -9.96 6.68
CA SER A 130 8.63 -11.26 6.00
C SER A 130 9.86 -12.03 6.45
N LEU A 131 11.00 -11.36 6.71
CA LEU A 131 12.21 -11.99 7.26
C LEU A 131 12.00 -12.47 8.70
N THR A 132 11.31 -11.67 9.49
CA THR A 132 10.96 -11.95 10.90
C THR A 132 9.97 -13.09 11.03
N ALA A 133 9.01 -13.22 10.12
CA ALA A 133 8.05 -14.31 10.12
C ALA A 133 8.66 -15.68 9.76
N THR A 134 9.89 -15.73 9.24
CA THR A 134 10.51 -16.99 8.80
C THR A 134 10.73 -17.97 9.97
N PRO A 135 10.20 -19.21 9.90
CA PRO A 135 10.42 -20.22 10.92
C PRO A 135 11.90 -20.50 11.20
N ASN A 136 12.27 -20.74 12.47
CA ASN A 136 13.68 -20.94 12.88
C ASN A 136 14.38 -22.09 12.15
N ASN A 137 13.65 -23.16 11.84
CA ASN A 137 14.16 -24.31 11.09
C ASN A 137 14.48 -23.99 9.62
N ILE A 138 13.99 -22.88 9.08
CA ILE A 138 14.33 -22.38 7.74
C ILE A 138 15.36 -21.26 7.87
N LEU A 139 15.15 -20.32 8.79
CA LEU A 139 16.00 -19.15 8.99
C LEU A 139 17.46 -19.55 9.26
N ALA A 140 17.69 -20.44 10.23
CA ALA A 140 19.03 -20.84 10.64
C ALA A 140 19.85 -21.47 9.49
N PRO A 141 19.38 -22.53 8.80
CA PRO A 141 20.13 -23.11 7.68
C PRO A 141 20.27 -22.15 6.50
N SER A 142 19.25 -21.33 6.19
CA SER A 142 19.36 -20.36 5.10
C SER A 142 20.41 -19.28 5.37
N PHE A 143 20.46 -18.74 6.59
CA PHE A 143 21.53 -17.80 6.98
C PHE A 143 22.90 -18.48 7.06
N SER A 144 22.98 -19.72 7.57
CA SER A 144 24.25 -20.48 7.59
C SER A 144 24.82 -20.61 6.18
N SER A 145 24.00 -20.97 5.19
CA SER A 145 24.45 -21.09 3.80
C SER A 145 24.95 -19.78 3.18
N ILE A 146 24.52 -18.62 3.71
CA ILE A 146 25.00 -17.30 3.27
C ILE A 146 26.29 -16.92 4.01
N ILE A 147 26.43 -17.31 5.28
CA ILE A 147 27.58 -16.97 6.14
C ILE A 147 28.76 -17.95 5.96
N GLU A 148 28.53 -19.22 5.64
CA GLU A 148 29.60 -20.22 5.41
C GLU A 148 30.43 -19.89 4.15
N GLU A 149 29.89 -19.13 3.20
CA GLU A 149 30.68 -18.49 2.14
C GLU A 149 31.67 -17.43 2.70
N ALA A 150 31.59 -17.08 3.99
CA ALA A 150 32.29 -15.97 4.64
C ALA A 150 33.22 -16.30 5.84
N ARG A 151 33.39 -17.58 6.26
CA ARG A 151 34.48 -18.19 7.12
C ARG A 151 34.00 -19.10 8.26
N ASP A 152 34.89 -20.02 8.68
CA ASP A 152 34.83 -20.89 9.87
C ASP A 152 34.78 -20.11 11.19
N LEU A 153 33.68 -20.21 11.96
CA LEU A 153 33.49 -19.54 13.25
C LEU A 153 32.87 -20.46 14.33
N ALA A 154 33.17 -20.18 15.59
CA ALA A 154 32.77 -20.94 16.77
C ALA A 154 31.29 -20.69 17.17
N SER A 155 30.52 -21.76 17.43
CA SER A 155 29.06 -21.77 17.63
C SER A 155 28.26 -21.07 16.51
N PRO A 156 28.02 -21.75 15.37
CA PRO A 156 27.28 -21.20 14.23
C PRO A 156 25.92 -20.58 14.60
N ALA A 157 25.20 -21.20 15.53
CA ALA A 157 23.85 -20.76 15.93
C ALA A 157 23.84 -19.37 16.60
N SER A 158 24.81 -19.10 17.49
CA SER A 158 24.91 -17.80 18.17
C SER A 158 25.28 -16.68 17.19
N HIS A 159 26.14 -16.97 16.23
CA HIS A 159 26.51 -16.01 15.18
C HIS A 159 25.37 -15.71 14.21
N ILE A 160 24.60 -16.72 13.80
CA ILE A 160 23.44 -16.53 12.92
C ILE A 160 22.41 -15.61 13.59
N ALA A 161 22.11 -15.84 14.88
CA ALA A 161 21.19 -14.99 15.63
C ALA A 161 21.68 -13.54 15.71
N ILE A 162 22.97 -13.32 16.01
CA ILE A 162 23.57 -11.98 16.06
C ILE A 162 23.54 -11.30 14.67
N ALA A 163 23.87 -12.04 13.61
CA ALA A 163 23.87 -11.50 12.25
C ALA A 163 22.45 -11.10 11.79
N PHE A 164 21.47 -11.95 12.10
CA PHE A 164 20.06 -11.68 11.83
C PHE A 164 19.58 -10.43 12.59
N GLU A 165 19.78 -10.37 13.91
CA GLU A 165 19.36 -9.20 14.70
C GLU A 165 20.09 -7.92 14.28
N ASN A 166 21.38 -7.98 13.97
CA ASN A 166 22.12 -6.82 13.46
C ASN A 166 21.57 -6.33 12.12
N MET A 167 21.16 -7.24 11.23
CA MET A 167 20.51 -6.89 9.96
C MET A 167 19.15 -6.23 10.19
N VAL A 168 18.31 -6.82 11.05
CA VAL A 168 16.99 -6.27 11.39
C VAL A 168 17.13 -4.88 11.99
N ASN A 169 17.98 -4.71 13.00
CA ASN A 169 18.21 -3.43 13.66
C ASN A 169 18.76 -2.39 12.70
N ARG A 170 19.72 -2.74 11.83
CA ARG A 170 20.27 -1.81 10.83
C ARG A 170 19.18 -1.21 9.94
N TYR A 171 18.31 -2.04 9.38
CA TYR A 171 17.26 -1.54 8.48
C TYR A 171 16.11 -0.88 9.24
N PHE A 172 15.83 -1.32 10.47
CA PHE A 172 14.90 -0.61 11.35
C PHE A 172 15.41 0.80 11.68
N ASP A 173 16.70 0.97 12.00
CA ASP A 173 17.32 2.27 12.25
C ASP A 173 17.20 3.21 11.04
N HIS A 174 17.21 2.68 9.82
CA HIS A 174 16.93 3.47 8.62
C HIS A 174 15.46 3.92 8.55
N THR A 175 14.50 3.05 8.88
CA THR A 175 13.08 3.44 8.98
C THR A 175 12.82 4.45 10.09
N LEU A 176 13.58 4.36 11.19
CA LEU A 176 13.54 5.31 12.28
C LEU A 176 14.12 6.66 11.86
N ALA A 177 15.28 6.68 11.19
CA ALA A 177 15.82 7.90 10.61
C ALA A 177 14.82 8.52 9.62
N PHE A 178 14.10 7.68 8.86
CA PHE A 178 13.02 8.11 7.98
C PHE A 178 11.86 8.80 8.69
N TYR A 179 11.48 8.39 9.90
CA TYR A 179 10.45 9.10 10.67
C TYR A 179 10.76 10.61 10.85
N PHE A 180 12.04 10.94 11.02
CA PHE A 180 12.51 12.32 11.19
C PHE A 180 12.84 13.01 9.86
N GLY A 181 13.26 12.27 8.84
CA GLY A 181 13.58 12.79 7.51
C GLY A 181 12.40 12.86 6.53
N GLU A 182 11.27 12.22 6.84
CA GLU A 182 10.05 12.30 6.06
C GLU A 182 9.56 13.75 5.99
N ASN A 183 9.26 14.22 4.78
CA ASN A 183 8.74 15.57 4.53
C ASN A 183 7.27 15.70 4.91
N ALA A 184 6.95 15.35 6.16
CA ALA A 184 5.60 15.26 6.65
C ALA A 184 4.89 16.62 6.71
N PHE A 185 5.61 17.74 6.64
CA PHE A 185 4.99 19.06 6.52
C PHE A 185 4.43 19.29 5.11
N SER A 186 5.21 18.96 4.08
CA SER A 186 4.78 19.03 2.67
C SER A 186 3.60 18.10 2.41
N LEU A 187 3.70 16.84 2.85
CA LEU A 187 2.69 15.81 2.64
C LEU A 187 1.30 16.17 3.20
N ARG A 188 1.22 16.96 4.28
CA ARG A 188 -0.07 17.45 4.84
C ARG A 188 -0.84 18.38 3.91
N ASN A 189 -0.19 18.92 2.89
CA ASN A 189 -0.77 19.85 1.92
C ASN A 189 -0.81 19.27 0.51
N GLN A 190 -0.61 17.95 0.37
CA GLN A 190 -0.66 17.23 -0.91
C GLN A 190 -2.04 16.60 -1.13
N ALA A 191 -2.18 15.76 -2.14
CA ALA A 191 -3.44 15.08 -2.43
C ALA A 191 -3.75 14.02 -1.36
N PHE A 192 -5.01 13.58 -1.29
CA PHE A 192 -5.45 12.67 -0.24
C PHE A 192 -4.82 11.28 -0.38
N ASP A 193 -4.47 10.83 -1.59
CA ASP A 193 -3.68 9.61 -1.80
C ASP A 193 -2.27 9.74 -1.22
N ASP A 194 -1.60 10.87 -1.43
CA ASP A 194 -0.26 11.14 -0.86
C ASP A 194 -0.25 11.00 0.68
N MET A 195 -1.30 11.53 1.32
CA MET A 195 -1.49 11.40 2.77
C MET A 195 -1.74 9.94 3.21
N LEU A 196 -2.53 9.19 2.45
CA LEU A 196 -2.88 7.81 2.81
C LEU A 196 -1.70 6.84 2.65
N TRP A 197 -0.75 7.11 1.75
CA TRP A 197 0.51 6.36 1.69
C TRP A 197 1.29 6.43 3.01
N VAL A 198 1.28 7.59 3.67
CA VAL A 198 1.89 7.78 4.99
C VAL A 198 1.18 6.92 6.03
N VAL A 199 -0.15 6.91 6.04
CA VAL A 199 -0.94 6.07 6.97
C VAL A 199 -0.57 4.60 6.84
N LEU A 200 -0.57 4.06 5.62
CA LEU A 200 -0.22 2.66 5.38
C LEU A 200 1.22 2.32 5.78
N GLY A 201 2.17 3.24 5.54
CA GLY A 201 3.57 3.03 5.89
C GLY A 201 3.81 2.92 7.39
N TRP A 202 3.18 3.79 8.18
CA TRP A 202 3.34 3.75 9.63
C TRP A 202 2.53 2.63 10.29
N LEU A 203 1.41 2.21 9.70
CA LEU A 203 0.72 0.99 10.11
C LEU A 203 1.55 -0.27 9.83
N GLU A 204 2.21 -0.37 8.68
CA GLU A 204 3.14 -1.48 8.40
C GLU A 204 4.34 -1.47 9.35
N ASN A 205 4.83 -0.29 9.71
CA ASN A 205 5.92 -0.15 10.69
C ASN A 205 5.50 -0.66 12.09
N ILE A 206 4.28 -0.33 12.55
CA ILE A 206 3.71 -0.86 13.81
C ILE A 206 3.56 -2.38 13.74
N LYS A 207 3.00 -2.91 12.64
CA LYS A 207 2.87 -4.35 12.43
C LYS A 207 4.21 -5.06 12.54
N PHE A 208 5.27 -4.51 11.94
CA PHE A 208 6.61 -5.07 12.03
C PHE A 208 7.15 -5.06 13.47
N GLN A 209 7.03 -3.94 14.18
CA GLN A 209 7.50 -3.82 15.57
C GLN A 209 6.83 -4.86 16.48
N ASP A 210 5.51 -4.99 16.39
CA ASP A 210 4.73 -5.93 17.18
C ASP A 210 5.09 -7.38 16.80
N LEU A 211 5.17 -7.68 15.50
CA LEU A 211 5.53 -9.01 15.00
C LEU A 211 6.93 -9.47 15.45
N HIS A 212 7.94 -8.60 15.34
CA HIS A 212 9.32 -8.93 15.72
C HIS A 212 9.45 -9.11 17.21
N SER A 213 8.83 -8.23 18.00
CA SER A 213 8.79 -8.40 19.45
C SER A 213 8.14 -9.72 19.83
N GLU A 214 6.97 -10.06 19.28
CA GLU A 214 6.24 -11.27 19.68
C GLU A 214 6.92 -12.57 19.24
N LEU A 215 7.47 -12.62 18.03
CA LEU A 215 8.08 -13.85 17.50
C LEU A 215 9.51 -14.09 17.97
N ARG A 216 10.27 -13.02 18.25
CA ARG A 216 11.72 -13.11 18.51
C ARG A 216 12.12 -12.79 19.93
N TYR A 217 11.27 -12.08 20.68
CA TYR A 217 11.55 -11.70 22.06
C TYR A 217 10.50 -12.32 22.98
N SER A 218 10.96 -13.17 23.90
CA SER A 218 10.08 -13.79 24.88
C SER A 218 9.73 -12.78 25.96
N LEU A 219 8.45 -12.39 26.03
CA LEU A 219 7.89 -11.84 27.25
C LEU A 219 7.70 -13.02 28.21
N ASP A 220 8.63 -13.25 29.13
CA ASP A 220 8.33 -14.10 30.29
C ASP A 220 7.47 -13.27 31.25
N PRO A 221 6.16 -13.55 31.38
CA PRO A 221 5.26 -12.75 32.21
C PRO A 221 5.65 -12.77 33.71
N ASN A 222 6.52 -13.70 34.12
CA ASN A 222 7.01 -13.79 35.50
C ASN A 222 8.38 -13.14 35.71
N SER A 223 9.00 -12.60 34.65
CA SER A 223 10.34 -12.01 34.70
C SER A 223 10.28 -10.49 34.81
N ASN A 224 10.74 -9.94 35.93
CA ASN A 224 10.94 -8.50 36.13
C ASN A 224 12.24 -7.97 35.49
N SER A 225 12.94 -8.81 34.71
CA SER A 225 14.20 -8.44 34.10
C SER A 225 13.96 -7.63 32.84
N THR A 226 14.61 -6.47 32.74
CA THR A 226 14.64 -5.66 31.51
C THR A 226 15.32 -6.38 30.34
N LEU A 227 16.00 -7.51 30.58
CA LEU A 227 16.65 -8.34 29.55
C LEU A 227 15.68 -9.29 28.84
N TYR A 228 14.50 -9.57 29.41
CA TYR A 228 13.44 -10.41 28.82
C TYR A 228 12.22 -9.58 28.43
N GLY A 229 12.46 -8.32 28.06
CA GLY A 229 11.43 -7.39 27.62
C GLY A 229 11.12 -7.50 26.12
N ALA A 230 10.14 -6.71 25.70
CA ALA A 230 9.85 -6.50 24.28
C ALA A 230 11.08 -5.98 23.53
N TRP A 231 11.15 -6.24 22.22
CA TRP A 231 12.22 -5.73 21.38
C TRP A 231 12.28 -4.20 21.46
N HIS A 232 13.48 -3.63 21.58
CA HIS A 232 13.64 -2.18 21.77
C HIS A 232 12.95 -1.32 20.71
N GLY A 233 12.76 -1.84 19.49
CA GLY A 233 12.08 -1.14 18.41
C GLY A 233 10.64 -0.72 18.77
N VAL A 234 9.94 -1.44 19.67
CA VAL A 234 8.57 -1.10 20.11
C VAL A 234 8.46 0.26 20.79
N GLN A 235 9.58 0.87 21.21
CA GLN A 235 9.60 2.23 21.74
C GLN A 235 9.12 3.27 20.72
N PHE A 236 9.17 2.96 19.42
CA PHE A 236 8.73 3.84 18.33
C PHE A 236 7.30 3.55 17.86
N ARG A 237 6.58 2.66 18.54
CA ARG A 237 5.18 2.31 18.24
C ARG A 237 4.26 3.52 18.38
N ALA A 238 4.39 4.28 19.48
CA ALA A 238 3.57 5.47 19.72
C ALA A 238 3.84 6.61 18.72
N PRO A 239 5.10 6.99 18.39
CA PRO A 239 5.38 7.94 17.31
C PRO A 239 4.81 7.53 15.95
N ALA A 240 4.92 6.25 15.58
CA ALA A 240 4.35 5.73 14.33
C ALA A 240 2.81 5.83 14.33
N ALA A 241 2.17 5.47 15.46
CA ALA A 241 0.72 5.58 15.62
C ALA A 241 0.26 7.03 15.52
N HIS A 242 0.96 7.95 16.17
CA HIS A 242 0.69 9.38 16.09
C HIS A 242 0.73 9.89 14.64
N ARG A 243 1.75 9.51 13.87
CA ARG A 243 1.86 9.88 12.46
C ARG A 243 0.72 9.31 11.63
N ALA A 244 0.38 8.03 11.81
CA ALA A 244 -0.72 7.38 11.11
C ALA A 244 -2.06 8.09 11.39
N ARG A 245 -2.35 8.40 12.67
CA ARG A 245 -3.56 9.12 13.05
C ARG A 245 -3.66 10.50 12.41
N LEU A 246 -2.62 11.33 12.53
CA LEU A 246 -2.63 12.70 12.00
C LEU A 246 -2.92 12.72 10.49
N PHE A 247 -2.28 11.82 9.74
CA PHE A 247 -2.49 11.73 8.30
C PHE A 247 -3.84 11.11 7.93
N TYR A 248 -4.35 10.15 8.71
CA TYR A 248 -5.68 9.59 8.50
C TYR A 248 -6.78 10.64 8.71
N GLU A 249 -6.71 11.42 9.80
CA GLU A 249 -7.67 12.50 10.09
C GLU A 249 -7.66 13.59 9.01
N LEU A 250 -6.50 13.91 8.46
CA LEU A 250 -6.39 14.84 7.33
C LEU A 250 -6.98 14.23 6.05
N ALA A 251 -6.62 12.98 5.74
CA ALA A 251 -7.06 12.32 4.53
C ALA A 251 -8.56 12.05 4.51
N ALA A 252 -9.13 11.63 5.63
CA ALA A 252 -10.55 11.25 5.75
C ALA A 252 -11.52 12.39 5.40
N GLN A 253 -11.06 13.65 5.45
CA GLN A 253 -11.83 14.82 4.99
C GLN A 253 -12.12 14.79 3.48
N GLY A 254 -11.38 13.99 2.71
CA GLY A 254 -11.62 13.81 1.29
C GLY A 254 -12.84 12.95 0.95
N TRP A 255 -13.45 12.27 1.93
CA TRP A 255 -14.69 11.52 1.70
C TRP A 255 -15.85 12.48 1.50
N ASP A 256 -16.45 12.42 0.32
CA ASP A 256 -17.53 13.32 -0.08
C ASP A 256 -18.76 12.54 -0.53
N THR A 257 -19.94 12.96 -0.05
CA THR A 257 -21.24 12.39 -0.45
C THR A 257 -22.09 13.34 -1.29
N SER A 258 -21.64 14.59 -1.49
CA SER A 258 -22.34 15.55 -2.33
C SER A 258 -22.23 15.21 -3.82
N LEU A 259 -21.16 14.50 -4.21
CA LEU A 259 -20.93 14.00 -5.56
C LEU A 259 -20.82 12.47 -5.54
N CYS A 260 -21.34 11.83 -6.59
CA CYS A 260 -21.23 10.38 -6.79
C CYS A 260 -21.76 9.49 -5.66
N ASP A 261 -22.69 9.99 -4.83
CA ASP A 261 -23.27 9.27 -3.69
C ASP A 261 -22.23 8.72 -2.68
N GLY A 262 -21.02 9.29 -2.66
CA GLY A 262 -19.90 8.81 -1.84
C GLY A 262 -18.56 8.84 -2.58
N GLY A 263 -17.53 8.31 -1.94
CA GLY A 263 -16.19 8.17 -2.49
C GLY A 263 -15.29 9.36 -2.18
N MET A 264 -13.99 9.06 -2.08
CA MET A 264 -12.92 10.02 -1.90
C MET A 264 -12.72 10.82 -3.19
N VAL A 265 -12.66 12.15 -3.05
CA VAL A 265 -12.05 13.01 -4.06
C VAL A 265 -10.53 12.84 -4.00
N TRP A 266 -9.85 12.92 -5.14
CA TRP A 266 -8.39 12.76 -5.20
C TRP A 266 -7.65 13.88 -4.47
N SER A 267 -7.98 15.12 -4.78
CA SER A 267 -7.29 16.31 -4.27
C SER A 267 -8.29 17.42 -3.97
N PRO A 268 -8.12 18.16 -2.86
CA PRO A 268 -8.98 19.30 -2.56
C PRO A 268 -8.68 20.53 -3.43
N TYR A 269 -7.62 20.49 -4.25
CA TYR A 269 -7.13 21.65 -5.02
C TYR A 269 -7.45 21.58 -6.52
N LEU A 270 -8.01 20.45 -6.98
CA LEU A 270 -8.26 20.18 -8.39
C LEU A 270 -9.76 20.02 -8.67
N THR A 271 -10.11 20.04 -9.95
CA THR A 271 -11.44 19.62 -10.42
C THR A 271 -11.77 18.25 -9.83
N PRO A 272 -13.00 18.02 -9.33
CA PRO A 272 -13.36 16.75 -8.71
C PRO A 272 -13.03 15.57 -9.62
N TYR A 273 -12.22 14.68 -9.07
CA TYR A 273 -11.84 13.43 -9.67
C TYR A 273 -11.86 12.36 -8.58
N LYS A 274 -12.80 11.40 -8.68
CA LYS A 274 -12.88 10.28 -7.75
C LYS A 274 -12.13 9.11 -8.37
N ASN A 275 -10.88 8.94 -7.96
CA ASN A 275 -9.99 7.96 -8.56
C ASN A 275 -9.92 6.67 -7.73
N ALA A 276 -9.50 5.59 -8.38
CA ALA A 276 -9.37 4.28 -7.75
C ALA A 276 -8.38 4.34 -6.60
N ILE A 277 -7.18 4.89 -6.85
CA ILE A 277 -6.09 4.84 -5.88
C ILE A 277 -6.44 5.49 -4.54
N THR A 278 -7.03 6.69 -4.52
CA THR A 278 -7.38 7.36 -3.26
C THR A 278 -8.45 6.58 -2.49
N ASN A 279 -9.43 5.99 -3.19
CA ASN A 279 -10.47 5.19 -2.57
C ASN A 279 -9.94 3.84 -2.03
N GLU A 280 -9.12 3.14 -2.80
CA GLU A 280 -8.49 1.88 -2.37
C GLU A 280 -7.56 2.08 -1.18
N LEU A 281 -6.80 3.18 -1.18
CA LEU A 281 -5.97 3.60 -0.07
C LEU A 281 -6.82 3.93 1.15
N PHE A 282 -7.92 4.65 1.00
CA PHE A 282 -8.80 5.00 2.11
C PHE A 282 -9.43 3.77 2.75
N ILE A 283 -9.88 2.81 1.95
CA ILE A 283 -10.42 1.52 2.42
C ILE A 283 -9.33 0.76 3.19
N SER A 284 -8.15 0.61 2.58
CA SER A 284 -7.03 -0.15 3.16
C SER A 284 -6.49 0.50 4.43
N ALA A 285 -6.41 1.83 4.46
CA ALA A 285 -5.99 2.60 5.63
C ALA A 285 -7.04 2.53 6.74
N SER A 286 -8.33 2.69 6.42
CA SER A 286 -9.40 2.63 7.41
C SER A 286 -9.45 1.26 8.09
N ILE A 287 -9.40 0.16 7.33
CA ILE A 287 -9.40 -1.16 7.95
C ILE A 287 -8.08 -1.46 8.68
N GLY A 288 -6.97 -0.92 8.18
CA GLY A 288 -5.67 -1.00 8.86
C GLY A 288 -5.67 -0.26 10.20
N MET A 289 -6.25 0.93 10.25
CA MET A 289 -6.46 1.69 11.49
C MET A 289 -7.36 0.90 12.45
N TYR A 290 -8.41 0.24 11.96
CA TYR A 290 -9.26 -0.57 12.83
C TYR A 290 -8.52 -1.76 13.46
N ILE A 291 -7.65 -2.45 12.73
CA ILE A 291 -7.03 -3.71 13.17
C ILE A 291 -5.70 -3.49 13.90
N TYR A 292 -4.90 -2.52 13.47
CA TYR A 292 -3.48 -2.40 13.86
C TYR A 292 -3.13 -1.11 14.59
N PHE A 293 -4.03 -0.12 14.65
CA PHE A 293 -3.75 1.13 15.38
C PHE A 293 -3.79 0.89 16.90
N PRO A 294 -2.71 1.15 17.64
CA PRO A 294 -2.59 0.86 19.07
C PRO A 294 -3.13 1.98 19.97
N GLY A 295 -3.88 2.92 19.40
CA GLY A 295 -4.17 4.20 20.05
C GLY A 295 -3.01 5.20 19.90
N ASP A 296 -3.28 6.45 20.24
CA ASP A 296 -2.27 7.51 20.25
C ASP A 296 -2.28 8.25 21.59
N PRO A 297 -1.25 8.07 22.42
CA PRO A 297 -1.11 8.79 23.69
C PRO A 297 -0.47 10.17 23.53
N ILE A 298 -0.08 10.57 22.31
CA ILE A 298 0.60 11.83 22.04
C ILE A 298 -0.43 12.90 21.69
N ASP A 299 -0.58 13.89 22.58
CA ASP A 299 -1.38 15.08 22.34
C ASP A 299 -0.88 15.84 21.11
N SER A 300 -1.79 16.21 20.20
CA SER A 300 -1.46 17.05 19.05
C SER A 300 -1.45 18.52 19.48
N PRO A 301 -0.34 19.26 19.30
CA PRO A 301 -0.33 20.71 19.55
C PRO A 301 -1.09 21.52 18.48
N PHE A 302 -1.69 20.86 17.48
CA PHE A 302 -2.27 21.51 16.29
C PHE A 302 -3.79 21.35 16.15
N LEU A 303 -4.47 20.67 17.08
CA LEU A 303 -5.93 20.64 17.13
C LEU A 303 -6.43 21.41 18.36
N ALA A 304 -7.27 22.41 18.13
CA ALA A 304 -7.92 23.20 19.17
C ALA A 304 -8.89 22.30 19.95
N SER A 305 -8.48 21.91 21.16
CA SER A 305 -9.20 21.69 22.43
C SER A 305 -10.65 21.18 22.52
N ASP A 306 -11.38 20.89 21.44
CA ASP A 306 -12.83 20.59 21.52
C ASP A 306 -13.25 19.20 20.99
N ALA A 307 -12.30 18.32 20.62
CA ALA A 307 -12.65 17.03 19.99
C ALA A 307 -12.38 15.76 20.82
N SER A 308 -12.01 15.86 22.09
CA SER A 308 -12.10 14.71 23.01
C SER A 308 -12.26 15.19 24.44
N VAL A 309 -13.36 14.78 25.07
CA VAL A 309 -13.63 15.08 26.48
C VAL A 309 -12.63 14.36 27.42
N ASP A 310 -11.74 13.51 26.88
CA ASP A 310 -10.73 12.76 27.64
C ASP A 310 -9.31 12.68 27.00
N GLY A 311 -9.01 13.36 25.88
CA GLY A 311 -7.64 13.44 25.33
C GLY A 311 -7.03 12.13 24.76
N LEU A 312 -7.67 10.98 24.92
CA LEU A 312 -7.13 9.68 24.53
C LEU A 312 -7.76 9.17 23.21
N TYR A 313 -6.92 8.86 22.23
CA TYR A 313 -7.34 8.16 21.01
C TYR A 313 -7.23 6.65 21.22
N TYR A 314 -8.36 5.95 21.15
CA TYR A 314 -8.47 4.56 21.56
C TYR A 314 -8.22 3.57 20.40
N GLU A 315 -7.78 2.37 20.77
CA GLU A 315 -7.71 1.22 19.87
C GLU A 315 -9.10 0.87 19.30
N ARG A 316 -9.15 0.38 18.06
CA ARG A 316 -10.35 -0.19 17.42
C ARG A 316 -11.58 0.72 17.39
N ASP A 317 -11.38 1.99 17.04
CA ASP A 317 -12.51 2.91 16.78
C ASP A 317 -13.45 2.32 15.71
N PRO A 318 -14.74 2.07 16.02
CA PRO A 318 -15.69 1.50 15.06
C PRO A 318 -15.91 2.37 13.81
N ALA A 319 -15.64 3.68 13.88
CA ALA A 319 -15.73 4.57 12.72
C ALA A 319 -14.76 4.16 11.59
N HIS A 320 -13.58 3.63 11.94
CA HIS A 320 -12.62 3.11 10.96
C HIS A 320 -13.15 1.88 10.22
N LEU A 321 -13.80 0.94 10.92
CA LEU A 321 -14.43 -0.22 10.27
C LEU A 321 -15.60 0.21 9.39
N GLU A 322 -16.44 1.12 9.87
CA GLU A 322 -17.56 1.65 9.11
C GLU A 322 -17.10 2.36 7.83
N ALA A 323 -16.05 3.18 7.91
CA ALA A 323 -15.44 3.84 6.76
C ALA A 323 -14.90 2.83 5.73
N ALA A 324 -14.23 1.77 6.18
CA ALA A 324 -13.72 0.74 5.28
C ALA A 324 -14.84 -0.03 4.57
N VAL A 325 -15.89 -0.44 5.30
CA VAL A 325 -17.04 -1.15 4.74
C VAL A 325 -17.81 -0.28 3.74
N LYS A 326 -18.11 0.97 4.11
CA LYS A 326 -18.80 1.93 3.22
C LYS A 326 -17.96 2.27 1.99
N GLY A 327 -16.66 2.50 2.19
CA GLY A 327 -15.73 2.79 1.10
C GLY A 327 -15.68 1.66 0.08
N TYR A 328 -15.58 0.42 0.55
CA TYR A 328 -15.56 -0.74 -0.35
C TYR A 328 -16.88 -0.96 -1.07
N GLN A 329 -18.01 -0.82 -0.36
CA GLN A 329 -19.32 -0.92 -0.99
C GLN A 329 -19.48 0.13 -2.09
N TRP A 330 -19.10 1.38 -1.82
CA TRP A 330 -19.10 2.45 -2.82
C TRP A 330 -18.20 2.13 -4.02
N LEU A 331 -16.97 1.65 -3.78
CA LEU A 331 -16.05 1.29 -4.88
C LEU A 331 -16.66 0.23 -5.79
N LYS A 332 -17.32 -0.79 -5.21
CA LYS A 332 -18.00 -1.85 -5.96
C LYS A 332 -19.20 -1.31 -6.76
N ASP A 333 -20.02 -0.46 -6.15
CA ASP A 333 -21.23 0.09 -6.75
C ASP A 333 -20.93 1.19 -7.79
N SER A 334 -19.77 1.86 -7.68
CA SER A 334 -19.33 2.87 -8.64
C SER A 334 -19.03 2.30 -10.03
N HIS A 335 -18.85 0.98 -10.14
CA HIS A 335 -18.43 0.31 -11.36
C HIS A 335 -17.18 0.96 -12.00
N MET A 336 -16.18 1.33 -11.18
CA MET A 336 -14.88 1.87 -11.60
C MET A 336 -13.99 0.79 -12.26
N ILE A 337 -14.56 0.09 -13.22
CA ILE A 337 -13.99 -1.09 -13.86
C ILE A 337 -13.81 -0.78 -15.34
N GLY A 338 -12.58 -0.94 -15.80
CA GLY A 338 -12.15 -0.75 -17.17
C GLY A 338 -12.15 -2.05 -17.99
N HIS A 339 -11.18 -2.15 -18.89
CA HIS A 339 -11.04 -3.28 -19.79
C HIS A 339 -10.69 -4.57 -19.03
N HIS A 340 -11.24 -5.71 -19.46
CA HIS A 340 -11.04 -7.03 -18.85
C HIS A 340 -11.37 -7.14 -17.35
N GLY A 341 -12.21 -6.25 -16.81
CA GLY A 341 -12.65 -6.33 -15.42
C GLY A 341 -11.61 -5.82 -14.40
N LEU A 342 -10.59 -5.10 -14.87
CA LEU A 342 -9.56 -4.44 -14.05
C LEU A 342 -10.05 -3.07 -13.58
N TYR A 343 -9.53 -2.56 -12.46
CA TYR A 343 -9.84 -1.19 -12.03
C TYR A 343 -9.27 -0.18 -13.03
N ALA A 344 -10.15 0.73 -13.44
CA ALA A 344 -9.79 1.91 -14.22
C ALA A 344 -9.19 3.00 -13.31
N ASP A 345 -8.79 4.15 -13.85
CA ASP A 345 -8.11 5.17 -13.04
C ASP A 345 -9.10 5.97 -12.19
N GLY A 346 -10.27 6.32 -12.72
CA GLY A 346 -11.22 7.14 -11.97
C GLY A 346 -12.30 7.79 -12.80
N PHE A 347 -13.16 8.54 -12.11
CA PHE A 347 -14.27 9.28 -12.70
C PHE A 347 -14.10 10.78 -12.55
N HIS A 348 -14.33 11.48 -13.66
CA HIS A 348 -14.80 12.85 -13.66
C HIS A 348 -16.34 12.92 -13.63
N ILE A 349 -16.84 14.14 -13.50
CA ILE A 349 -18.26 14.47 -13.44
C ILE A 349 -18.61 15.27 -14.70
N SER A 350 -19.52 14.73 -15.50
CA SER A 350 -19.89 15.33 -16.78
C SER A 350 -20.51 16.72 -16.59
N GLY A 351 -20.01 17.67 -17.38
CA GLY A 351 -20.47 19.05 -17.33
C GLY A 351 -20.11 19.81 -16.06
N TRP A 352 -19.18 19.30 -15.23
CA TRP A 352 -18.71 20.02 -14.05
C TRP A 352 -18.15 21.41 -14.40
N ARG A 353 -18.59 22.43 -13.65
CA ARG A 353 -18.04 23.80 -13.74
C ARG A 353 -17.48 24.28 -12.41
N ASN A 354 -18.28 24.20 -11.36
CA ASN A 354 -17.95 24.62 -10.00
C ASN A 354 -18.96 23.99 -9.02
N ALA A 355 -18.77 24.21 -7.72
CA ALA A 355 -19.64 23.63 -6.69
C ALA A 355 -21.12 24.08 -6.78
N ASP A 356 -21.40 25.27 -7.30
CA ASP A 356 -22.76 25.79 -7.48
C ASP A 356 -23.42 25.26 -8.77
N GLU A 357 -22.61 24.84 -9.74
CA GLU A 357 -23.01 24.24 -11.02
C GLU A 357 -22.29 22.87 -11.22
N PRO A 358 -22.68 21.82 -10.46
CA PRO A 358 -21.94 20.56 -10.39
C PRO A 358 -22.11 19.64 -11.62
N GLY A 359 -22.77 20.11 -12.68
CA GLY A 359 -23.07 19.29 -13.85
C GLY A 359 -24.02 18.14 -13.51
N SER A 360 -23.66 16.92 -13.91
CA SER A 360 -24.45 15.73 -13.57
C SER A 360 -24.44 15.38 -12.09
N GLY A 361 -23.39 15.81 -11.34
CA GLY A 361 -23.12 15.37 -9.97
C GLY A 361 -22.80 13.88 -9.83
N LYS A 362 -22.68 13.15 -10.94
CA LYS A 362 -22.48 11.69 -10.99
C LYS A 362 -21.09 11.35 -11.49
N CYS A 363 -20.56 10.22 -11.05
CA CYS A 363 -19.31 9.66 -11.54
C CYS A 363 -19.55 8.96 -12.89
N ASP A 364 -19.62 9.73 -13.96
CA ASP A 364 -20.08 9.27 -15.28
C ASP A 364 -19.05 9.43 -16.42
N GLU A 365 -17.92 10.09 -16.16
CA GLU A 365 -16.80 10.20 -17.12
C GLU A 365 -15.61 9.35 -16.66
N LEU A 366 -15.61 8.08 -17.04
CA LEU A 366 -14.55 7.12 -16.68
C LEU A 366 -13.27 7.32 -17.51
N ASN A 367 -12.16 7.62 -16.85
CA ASN A 367 -10.84 7.44 -17.43
C ASN A 367 -10.46 5.95 -17.37
N ARG A 368 -10.47 5.29 -18.55
CA ARG A 368 -10.24 3.85 -18.69
C ARG A 368 -8.78 3.42 -18.57
N MET A 369 -7.88 4.33 -18.18
CA MET A 369 -6.48 3.99 -17.95
C MET A 369 -6.36 2.94 -16.85
N VAL A 370 -5.45 1.99 -17.03
CA VAL A 370 -5.20 0.90 -16.10
C VAL A 370 -3.75 0.96 -15.66
N TYR A 371 -3.54 1.05 -14.36
CA TYR A 371 -2.22 1.01 -13.73
C TYR A 371 -2.12 -0.20 -12.81
N THR A 372 -0.93 -0.77 -12.67
CA THR A 372 -0.76 -2.01 -11.87
C THR A 372 -1.07 -1.81 -10.39
N TYR A 373 -0.79 -0.64 -9.83
CA TYR A 373 -1.04 -0.33 -8.42
C TYR A 373 -2.52 -0.29 -8.01
N ASN A 374 -3.42 0.18 -8.89
CA ASN A 374 -4.89 0.14 -8.70
C ASN A 374 -5.43 -1.31 -8.72
N GLN A 375 -4.58 -2.30 -9.02
CA GLN A 375 -4.98 -3.71 -8.93
C GLN A 375 -4.45 -4.37 -7.66
N GLY A 376 -3.65 -3.64 -6.87
CA GLY A 376 -2.90 -4.15 -5.74
C GLY A 376 -3.41 -3.65 -4.41
N VAL A 377 -3.54 -2.33 -4.24
CA VAL A 377 -3.78 -1.70 -2.92
C VAL A 377 -4.99 -2.30 -2.23
N ILE A 378 -6.10 -2.42 -2.95
CA ILE A 378 -7.35 -2.96 -2.42
C ILE A 378 -7.25 -4.40 -1.88
N LEU A 379 -6.29 -5.20 -2.36
CA LEU A 379 -6.10 -6.58 -1.87
C LEU A 379 -5.83 -6.61 -0.37
N SER A 380 -5.01 -5.69 0.14
CA SER A 380 -4.76 -5.60 1.59
C SER A 380 -6.00 -5.15 2.36
N GLY A 381 -6.79 -4.21 1.81
CA GLY A 381 -8.06 -3.78 2.38
C GLY A 381 -9.09 -4.93 2.46
N LEU A 382 -9.21 -5.72 1.40
CA LEU A 382 -10.09 -6.89 1.32
C LEU A 382 -9.73 -7.95 2.36
N ARG A 383 -8.43 -8.25 2.53
CA ARG A 383 -7.97 -9.13 3.61
C ARG A 383 -8.40 -8.58 4.97
N GLY A 384 -8.17 -7.29 5.23
CA GLY A 384 -8.57 -6.64 6.48
C GLY A 384 -10.08 -6.74 6.73
N LEU A 385 -10.90 -6.50 5.71
CA LEU A 385 -12.35 -6.56 5.82
C LEU A 385 -12.82 -7.97 6.14
N TRP A 386 -12.20 -8.99 5.57
CA TRP A 386 -12.43 -10.38 5.97
C TRP A 386 -12.00 -10.64 7.41
N LEU A 387 -10.82 -10.18 7.86
CA LEU A 387 -10.37 -10.36 9.24
C LEU A 387 -11.39 -9.79 10.24
N ALA A 388 -11.89 -8.58 9.98
CA ALA A 388 -12.82 -7.88 10.86
C ALA A 388 -14.24 -8.46 10.83
N THR A 389 -14.74 -8.86 9.66
CA THR A 389 -16.17 -9.24 9.50
C THR A 389 -16.39 -10.75 9.41
N GLY A 390 -15.39 -11.52 8.99
CA GLY A 390 -15.52 -12.94 8.64
C GLY A 390 -16.18 -13.19 7.27
N THR A 391 -16.51 -12.15 6.50
CA THR A 391 -17.23 -12.30 5.22
C THR A 391 -16.31 -12.82 4.12
N GLN A 392 -16.57 -14.04 3.63
CA GLN A 392 -15.72 -14.69 2.61
C GLN A 392 -15.67 -13.93 1.29
N ASP A 393 -16.71 -13.17 0.94
CA ASP A 393 -16.79 -12.48 -0.36
C ASP A 393 -15.66 -11.48 -0.57
N TYR A 394 -15.14 -10.84 0.49
CA TYR A 394 -13.97 -9.97 0.36
C TYR A 394 -12.73 -10.72 -0.18
N LEU A 395 -12.50 -11.95 0.28
CA LEU A 395 -11.40 -12.77 -0.24
C LEU A 395 -11.68 -13.28 -1.66
N ARG A 396 -12.95 -13.59 -1.99
CA ARG A 396 -13.34 -13.97 -3.36
C ARG A 396 -13.07 -12.84 -4.35
N ASP A 397 -13.47 -11.62 -4.00
CA ASP A 397 -13.26 -10.43 -4.82
C ASP A 397 -11.75 -10.18 -5.02
N GLY A 398 -10.93 -10.38 -3.98
CA GLY A 398 -9.47 -10.28 -4.09
C GLY A 398 -8.85 -11.34 -5.00
N HIS A 399 -9.29 -12.59 -4.91
CA HIS A 399 -8.83 -13.67 -5.79
C HIS A 399 -9.25 -13.48 -7.25
N ASP A 400 -10.46 -12.98 -7.49
CA ASP A 400 -10.94 -12.64 -8.83
C ASP A 400 -10.09 -11.55 -9.47
N LEU A 401 -9.76 -10.49 -8.73
CA LEU A 401 -8.86 -9.43 -9.20
C LEU A 401 -7.46 -9.96 -9.55
N ILE A 402 -6.85 -10.78 -8.67
CA ILE A 402 -5.53 -11.36 -8.93
C ILE A 402 -5.55 -12.21 -10.20
N LEU A 403 -6.59 -13.03 -10.41
CA LEU A 403 -6.70 -13.85 -11.62
C LEU A 403 -6.80 -12.99 -12.88
N LYS A 404 -7.57 -11.89 -12.84
CA LYS A 404 -7.63 -10.94 -13.96
C LYS A 404 -6.28 -10.29 -14.25
N VAL A 405 -5.53 -9.90 -13.21
CA VAL A 405 -4.17 -9.35 -13.37
C VAL A 405 -3.25 -10.39 -14.03
N ILE A 406 -3.24 -11.63 -13.54
CA ILE A 406 -2.44 -12.72 -14.11
C ILE A 406 -2.78 -12.93 -15.60
N MET A 407 -4.06 -12.95 -15.95
CA MET A 407 -4.49 -13.07 -17.35
C MET A 407 -4.05 -11.85 -18.18
N ALA A 408 -4.12 -10.64 -17.61
CA ALA A 408 -3.74 -9.40 -18.27
C ALA A 408 -2.22 -9.23 -18.45
N THR A 409 -1.39 -10.09 -17.84
CA THR A 409 0.03 -10.19 -18.21
C THR A 409 0.28 -11.09 -19.42
N GLY A 410 -0.75 -11.75 -19.95
CA GLY A 410 -0.65 -12.73 -21.04
C GLY A 410 -0.22 -14.13 -20.56
N TRP A 411 -0.32 -14.41 -19.27
CA TRP A 411 -0.04 -15.73 -18.71
C TRP A 411 -1.03 -16.79 -19.24
N PRO A 412 -0.60 -18.04 -19.49
CA PRO A 412 0.74 -18.61 -19.33
C PRO A 412 1.63 -18.55 -20.58
N LYS A 413 1.31 -17.72 -21.58
CA LYS A 413 2.03 -17.67 -22.86
C LYS A 413 3.36 -16.94 -22.75
N LYS A 414 4.35 -17.55 -22.08
CA LYS A 414 5.66 -16.94 -21.72
C LYS A 414 6.45 -16.32 -22.88
N GLN A 415 6.25 -16.80 -24.11
CA GLN A 415 6.94 -16.33 -25.30
C GLN A 415 6.17 -15.25 -26.09
N SER A 416 4.96 -14.90 -25.64
CA SER A 416 4.14 -13.91 -26.33
C SER A 416 4.67 -12.50 -26.13
N THR A 417 4.89 -11.78 -27.22
CA THR A 417 5.21 -10.34 -27.23
C THR A 417 3.96 -9.47 -27.43
N ALA A 418 2.78 -10.06 -27.57
CA ALA A 418 1.52 -9.33 -27.71
C ALA A 418 1.11 -8.70 -26.37
N TRP A 419 0.76 -7.41 -26.40
CA TRP A 419 0.23 -6.68 -25.24
C TRP A 419 -1.10 -7.29 -24.78
N ALA A 420 -1.20 -7.60 -23.49
CA ALA A 420 -2.38 -8.22 -22.88
C ALA A 420 -3.13 -7.26 -21.91
N GLY A 421 -2.71 -6.00 -21.82
CA GLY A 421 -3.36 -4.96 -21.01
C GLY A 421 -2.58 -4.54 -19.77
N LEU A 422 -1.85 -5.46 -19.13
CA LEU A 422 -0.95 -5.21 -17.99
C LEU A 422 0.36 -6.00 -18.12
N GLY A 423 0.77 -6.31 -19.34
CA GLY A 423 1.93 -7.14 -19.56
C GLY A 423 1.96 -7.88 -20.87
N ARG A 424 3.04 -8.65 -21.01
CA ARG A 424 3.33 -9.56 -22.12
C ARG A 424 4.08 -10.76 -21.57
N GLY A 425 3.94 -11.91 -22.20
CA GLY A 425 4.75 -13.07 -21.84
C GLY A 425 4.57 -13.53 -20.40
N GLY A 426 3.45 -13.20 -19.75
CA GLY A 426 3.24 -13.49 -18.33
C GLY A 426 3.92 -12.50 -17.37
N VAL A 427 4.66 -11.50 -17.85
CA VAL A 427 5.39 -10.51 -17.04
C VAL A 427 4.56 -9.24 -16.90
N LEU A 428 4.41 -8.76 -15.66
CA LEU A 428 3.73 -7.50 -15.35
C LEU A 428 4.51 -6.31 -15.92
N GLU A 429 3.82 -5.41 -16.61
CA GLU A 429 4.43 -4.28 -17.33
C GLU A 429 3.49 -3.06 -17.26
N GLU A 430 4.04 -1.86 -17.10
CA GLU A 430 3.29 -0.62 -17.33
C GLU A 430 3.29 -0.28 -18.83
N VAL A 431 2.26 0.41 -19.33
CA VAL A 431 2.20 0.82 -20.74
C VAL A 431 3.48 1.59 -21.17
N CYS A 432 4.01 2.40 -20.27
CA CYS A 432 5.20 3.22 -20.48
C CYS A 432 6.56 2.48 -20.39
N ASP A 433 6.58 1.17 -20.07
CA ASP A 433 7.86 0.45 -19.91
C ASP A 433 8.57 0.29 -21.26
N SER A 434 7.81 -0.16 -22.26
CA SER A 434 8.33 -0.48 -23.59
C SER A 434 8.97 0.72 -24.32
N ASP A 435 8.38 1.92 -24.21
CA ASP A 435 8.91 3.16 -24.79
C ASP A 435 9.95 3.86 -23.89
N GLY A 436 10.13 3.35 -22.66
CA GLY A 436 11.00 3.91 -21.63
C GLY A 436 10.52 5.25 -21.08
N GLY A 437 9.23 5.56 -21.23
CA GLY A 437 8.63 6.86 -20.95
C GLY A 437 8.03 7.06 -19.58
N CYS A 438 8.17 6.08 -18.71
CA CYS A 438 7.56 6.13 -17.39
C CYS A 438 8.02 7.34 -16.57
N SER A 439 7.02 7.94 -15.92
CA SER A 439 7.24 8.92 -14.87
C SER A 439 7.84 8.28 -13.61
N GLN A 440 8.27 9.14 -12.68
CA GLN A 440 8.71 8.68 -11.37
C GLN A 440 7.62 7.90 -10.63
N ASN A 441 6.35 8.33 -10.77
CA ASN A 441 5.21 7.65 -10.18
C ASN A 441 5.12 6.21 -10.72
N SER A 442 5.11 6.07 -12.04
CA SER A 442 4.92 4.75 -12.66
C SER A 442 6.05 3.78 -12.35
N HIS A 443 7.28 4.25 -12.11
CA HIS A 443 8.37 3.39 -11.66
C HIS A 443 8.06 2.62 -10.36
N THR A 444 7.17 3.16 -9.50
CA THR A 444 6.80 2.55 -8.20
C THR A 444 5.68 1.52 -8.32
N PHE A 445 4.81 1.61 -9.35
CA PHE A 445 3.50 0.95 -9.35
C PHE A 445 3.56 -0.57 -9.24
N LYS A 446 4.44 -1.23 -9.99
CA LYS A 446 4.62 -2.70 -9.91
C LYS A 446 5.05 -3.13 -8.50
N GLY A 447 5.88 -2.34 -7.82
CA GLY A 447 6.31 -2.61 -6.45
C GLY A 447 5.15 -2.54 -5.46
N ILE A 448 4.26 -1.54 -5.60
CA ILE A 448 3.04 -1.44 -4.81
C ILE A 448 2.18 -2.68 -4.99
N PHE A 449 1.94 -3.09 -6.24
CA PHE A 449 1.15 -4.29 -6.54
C PHE A 449 1.69 -5.51 -5.77
N PHE A 450 2.98 -5.82 -5.90
CA PHE A 450 3.56 -6.99 -5.23
C PHE A 450 3.61 -6.87 -3.70
N ASN A 451 3.71 -5.65 -3.17
CA ASN A 451 3.63 -5.42 -1.73
C ASN A 451 2.26 -5.83 -1.15
N HIS A 452 1.17 -5.39 -1.78
CA HIS A 452 -0.19 -5.71 -1.33
C HIS A 452 -0.62 -7.13 -1.73
N PHE A 453 -0.14 -7.66 -2.85
CA PHE A 453 -0.29 -9.08 -3.19
C PHE A 453 0.32 -10.00 -2.13
N ALA A 454 1.51 -9.67 -1.65
CA ALA A 454 2.14 -10.40 -0.55
C ALA A 454 1.36 -10.27 0.76
N GLU A 455 0.85 -9.06 1.07
CA GLU A 455 0.02 -8.82 2.25
C GLU A 455 -1.29 -9.60 2.21
N PHE A 456 -1.96 -9.67 1.06
CA PHE A 456 -3.21 -10.43 0.91
C PHE A 456 -3.01 -11.91 1.26
N CYS A 457 -1.93 -12.51 0.74
CA CYS A 457 -1.70 -13.94 0.83
C CYS A 457 -0.85 -14.42 2.02
N ARG A 458 -0.29 -13.53 2.84
CA ARG A 458 0.56 -13.98 3.95
C ARG A 458 -0.22 -14.81 4.98
N PRO A 459 0.45 -15.74 5.70
CA PRO A 459 -0.14 -16.40 6.86
C PRO A 459 -0.65 -15.39 7.92
N LEU A 460 -1.55 -15.84 8.79
CA LEU A 460 -1.97 -15.03 9.93
C LEU A 460 -0.79 -14.76 10.86
N SER A 461 -0.68 -13.54 11.36
CA SER A 461 0.23 -13.21 12.47
C SER A 461 -0.40 -13.60 13.80
N PRO A 462 0.39 -13.76 14.88
CA PRO A 462 -0.16 -14.00 16.21
C PRO A 462 -1.15 -12.90 16.66
N HIS A 463 -0.93 -11.65 16.26
CA HIS A 463 -1.88 -10.55 16.48
C HIS A 463 -3.21 -10.77 15.78
N GLU A 464 -3.19 -11.15 14.50
CA GLU A 464 -4.42 -11.42 13.73
C GLU A 464 -5.18 -12.64 14.28
N GLU A 465 -4.48 -13.68 14.72
CA GLU A 465 -5.09 -14.86 15.35
C GLU A 465 -5.85 -14.47 16.63
N ARG A 466 -5.22 -13.68 17.51
CA ARG A 466 -5.88 -13.15 18.72
C ARG A 466 -7.06 -12.25 18.36
N PHE A 467 -6.88 -11.37 17.39
CA PHE A 467 -7.94 -10.48 16.91
C PHE A 467 -9.17 -11.27 16.42
N ILE A 468 -8.97 -12.33 15.64
CA ILE A 468 -10.06 -13.21 15.20
C ILE A 468 -10.73 -13.90 16.40
N ALA A 469 -9.93 -14.41 17.35
CA ALA A 469 -10.44 -15.10 18.53
C ALA A 469 -11.34 -14.18 19.39
N GLU A 470 -10.94 -12.92 19.55
CA GLU A 470 -11.71 -11.90 20.30
C GLU A 470 -13.04 -11.55 19.61
N LEU A 471 -13.11 -11.56 18.28
CA LEU A 471 -14.32 -11.25 17.51
C LEU A 471 -15.30 -12.42 17.39
N SER A 472 -14.87 -13.67 17.63
CA SER A 472 -15.62 -14.89 17.28
C SER A 472 -16.84 -15.20 18.17
N GLY A 473 -17.41 -14.22 18.87
CA GLY A 473 -18.65 -14.38 19.63
C GLY A 473 -19.91 -14.69 18.79
N SER A 474 -19.85 -14.59 17.44
CA SER A 474 -21.03 -14.71 16.55
C SER A 474 -20.88 -15.61 15.31
N GLN A 475 -19.69 -16.10 14.96
CA GLN A 475 -19.43 -17.09 13.90
C GLN A 475 -18.60 -18.23 14.50
N PRO A 476 -18.89 -19.51 14.22
CA PRO A 476 -18.05 -20.60 14.71
C PRO A 476 -16.62 -20.42 14.22
N GLU A 477 -15.64 -20.41 15.13
CA GLU A 477 -14.20 -20.30 14.84
C GLU A 477 -13.74 -21.27 13.73
N VAL A 478 -14.40 -22.42 13.64
CA VAL A 478 -14.21 -23.45 12.61
C VAL A 478 -14.44 -22.93 11.19
N ASP A 479 -15.48 -22.11 10.98
CA ASP A 479 -15.83 -21.60 9.64
C ASP A 479 -14.78 -20.61 9.13
N ARG A 480 -14.27 -19.72 10.02
CA ARG A 480 -13.20 -18.77 9.66
C ARG A 480 -11.91 -19.48 9.30
N ARG A 481 -11.53 -20.54 10.02
CA ARG A 481 -10.34 -21.34 9.70
C ARG A 481 -10.45 -22.00 8.34
N LEU A 482 -11.59 -22.64 8.03
CA LEU A 482 -11.83 -23.27 6.73
C LEU A 482 -11.78 -22.25 5.58
N VAL A 483 -12.35 -21.06 5.77
CA VAL A 483 -12.27 -19.97 4.78
C VAL A 483 -10.81 -19.54 4.57
N PHE A 484 -10.01 -19.43 5.62
CA PHE A 484 -8.61 -19.06 5.50
C PHE A 484 -7.75 -20.15 4.83
N GLU A 485 -8.00 -21.43 5.12
CA GLU A 485 -7.36 -22.55 4.44
C GLU A 485 -7.66 -22.55 2.93
N TRP A 486 -8.91 -22.29 2.55
CA TRP A 486 -9.30 -22.10 1.13
C TRP A 486 -8.53 -20.93 0.49
N HIS A 487 -8.45 -19.80 1.18
CA HIS A 487 -7.73 -18.62 0.71
C HIS A 487 -6.23 -18.90 0.51
N GLN A 488 -5.58 -19.57 1.46
CA GLN A 488 -4.18 -19.99 1.36
C GLN A 488 -3.95 -20.97 0.20
N ALA A 489 -4.85 -21.94 -0.02
CA ALA A 489 -4.78 -22.85 -1.15
C ALA A 489 -4.88 -22.11 -2.50
N ARG A 490 -5.73 -21.09 -2.60
CA ARG A 490 -5.81 -20.21 -3.79
C ARG A 490 -4.53 -19.40 -3.96
N CYS A 491 -4.00 -18.80 -2.91
CA CYS A 491 -2.72 -18.07 -2.96
C CYS A 491 -1.54 -18.95 -3.41
N ARG A 492 -1.49 -20.21 -2.96
CA ARG A 492 -0.49 -21.19 -3.40
C ARG A 492 -0.49 -21.39 -4.92
N SER A 493 -1.66 -21.37 -5.56
CA SER A 493 -1.80 -21.57 -7.01
C SER A 493 -1.12 -20.48 -7.86
N TYR A 494 -0.85 -19.31 -7.29
CA TYR A 494 -0.20 -18.20 -8.01
C TYR A 494 1.33 -18.32 -8.09
N ARG A 495 1.91 -19.31 -7.40
CA ARG A 495 3.36 -19.47 -7.23
C ARG A 495 4.13 -19.44 -8.55
N SER A 496 3.68 -20.17 -9.57
CA SER A 496 4.41 -20.24 -10.85
C SER A 496 4.43 -18.91 -11.61
N TRP A 497 3.38 -18.10 -11.49
CA TRP A 497 3.36 -16.75 -12.07
C TRP A 497 4.24 -15.78 -11.29
N LEU A 498 4.25 -15.90 -9.95
CA LEU A 498 5.11 -15.12 -9.07
C LEU A 498 6.59 -15.42 -9.32
N GLU A 499 6.98 -16.69 -9.39
CA GLU A 499 8.35 -17.12 -9.72
C GLU A 499 8.80 -16.56 -11.08
N HIS A 500 7.93 -16.59 -12.08
CA HIS A 500 8.21 -16.03 -13.40
C HIS A 500 8.43 -14.52 -13.39
N ASN A 501 7.64 -13.76 -12.62
CA ASN A 501 7.82 -12.31 -12.49
C ASN A 501 9.07 -11.95 -11.68
N ALA A 502 9.39 -12.71 -10.63
CA ALA A 502 10.61 -12.53 -9.86
C ALA A 502 11.87 -12.79 -10.70
N GLU A 503 11.86 -13.85 -11.51
CA GLU A 503 12.95 -14.12 -12.47
C GLU A 503 13.07 -13.00 -13.50
N ALA A 504 11.95 -12.52 -14.05
CA ALA A 504 11.92 -11.39 -14.97
C ALA A 504 12.54 -10.12 -14.37
N ALA A 505 12.15 -9.76 -13.14
CA ALA A 505 12.73 -8.63 -12.42
C ALA A 505 14.24 -8.81 -12.20
N LEU A 506 14.68 -9.99 -11.73
CA LEU A 506 16.09 -10.31 -11.50
C LEU A 506 16.94 -10.16 -12.76
N MET A 507 16.41 -10.55 -13.92
CA MET A 507 17.11 -10.44 -15.21
C MET A 507 17.39 -9.00 -15.63
N THR A 508 16.72 -7.99 -15.05
CA THR A 508 16.99 -6.58 -15.35
C THR A 508 18.16 -6.00 -14.57
N ARG A 509 18.69 -6.72 -13.57
CA ARG A 509 19.76 -6.23 -12.71
C ARG A 509 21.01 -5.92 -13.52
N ASP A 510 21.53 -4.71 -13.36
CA ASP A 510 22.83 -4.34 -13.90
C ASP A 510 23.99 -4.96 -13.07
N ASN A 511 25.21 -4.63 -13.45
CA ASN A 511 26.43 -5.04 -12.74
C ASN A 511 26.57 -4.43 -11.33
N GLN A 512 25.78 -3.42 -10.98
CA GLN A 512 25.71 -2.80 -9.64
C GLN A 512 24.59 -3.40 -8.79
N GLY A 513 23.78 -4.31 -9.35
CA GLY A 513 22.62 -4.92 -8.68
C GLY A 513 21.37 -4.05 -8.70
N LYS A 514 21.31 -3.01 -9.54
CA LYS A 514 20.17 -2.09 -9.65
C LYS A 514 19.11 -2.65 -10.61
N PHE A 515 17.86 -2.65 -10.17
CA PHE A 515 16.74 -3.18 -10.96
C PHE A 515 16.24 -2.17 -11.99
N GLY A 516 15.90 -2.69 -13.18
CA GLY A 516 15.27 -1.95 -14.26
C GLY A 516 13.75 -1.92 -14.15
N MET A 517 13.13 -1.00 -14.89
CA MET A 517 11.68 -0.84 -14.94
C MET A 517 11.00 -1.90 -15.82
N TRP A 518 11.57 -2.23 -16.97
CA TRP A 518 11.00 -3.13 -17.97
C TRP A 518 11.48 -4.57 -17.77
N TRP A 519 10.74 -5.32 -16.94
CA TRP A 519 11.09 -6.69 -16.52
C TRP A 519 11.11 -7.72 -17.65
N GLY A 520 10.41 -7.46 -18.76
CA GLY A 520 10.42 -8.33 -19.93
C GLY A 520 11.73 -8.35 -20.73
N ARG A 521 12.74 -7.55 -20.35
CA ARG A 521 14.00 -7.38 -21.08
C ARG A 521 15.21 -7.67 -20.19
N ARG A 522 16.05 -8.59 -20.64
CA ARG A 522 17.23 -9.06 -19.90
C ARG A 522 18.42 -8.12 -20.10
N TYR A 523 19.07 -7.72 -19.01
CA TYR A 523 20.30 -6.95 -19.07
C TYR A 523 21.50 -7.80 -19.59
N PRO A 524 22.37 -7.26 -20.46
CA PRO A 524 22.20 -6.01 -21.21
C PRO A 524 21.33 -6.22 -22.47
N ASP A 525 20.49 -5.23 -22.80
CA ASP A 525 19.65 -5.21 -23.99
C ASP A 525 19.74 -3.86 -24.72
N ASP A 526 20.17 -3.86 -25.97
CA ASP A 526 20.33 -2.66 -26.80
C ASP A 526 19.03 -2.21 -27.52
N GLY A 527 17.92 -2.91 -27.31
CA GLY A 527 16.61 -2.57 -27.86
C GLY A 527 16.40 -2.92 -29.34
N ARG A 528 17.36 -3.58 -30.02
CA ARG A 528 17.23 -3.94 -31.45
C ARG A 528 16.07 -4.86 -31.79
N HIS A 529 15.56 -5.60 -30.81
CA HIS A 529 14.44 -6.54 -30.94
C HIS A 529 13.32 -6.22 -29.92
N ALA A 530 13.13 -4.94 -29.61
CA ALA A 530 12.03 -4.51 -28.76
C ALA A 530 10.69 -4.83 -29.46
N PRO A 531 9.69 -5.40 -28.75
CA PRO A 531 8.35 -5.56 -29.29
C PRO A 531 7.70 -4.20 -29.54
N ASP A 532 6.60 -4.20 -30.28
CA ASP A 532 5.79 -3.00 -30.48
C ASP A 532 5.37 -2.37 -29.15
N ALA A 533 5.28 -1.04 -29.15
CA ALA A 533 4.87 -0.27 -27.99
C ALA A 533 3.53 -0.76 -27.42
N ALA A 534 3.41 -0.73 -26.09
CA ALA A 534 2.14 -1.04 -25.43
C ALA A 534 1.06 -0.03 -25.85
N THR A 535 -0.16 -0.52 -25.95
CA THR A 535 -1.30 0.28 -26.39
C THR A 535 -2.19 0.60 -25.21
N LEU A 536 -2.59 1.88 -25.14
CA LEU A 536 -3.58 2.32 -24.17
C LEU A 536 -4.95 1.70 -24.49
N PRO A 537 -5.76 1.37 -23.46
CA PRO A 537 -7.16 1.04 -23.66
C PRO A 537 -7.89 2.17 -24.40
N TYR A 538 -8.90 1.82 -25.20
CA TYR A 538 -9.73 2.84 -25.87
C TYR A 538 -10.36 3.78 -24.84
N GLY A 539 -10.17 5.10 -25.03
CA GLY A 539 -10.67 6.13 -24.11
C GLY A 539 -9.87 6.31 -22.82
N ALA A 540 -8.67 5.72 -22.72
CA ALA A 540 -7.76 5.98 -21.60
C ALA A 540 -6.94 7.27 -21.82
N ASP A 541 -6.73 8.03 -20.75
CA ASP A 541 -5.78 9.13 -20.67
C ASP A 541 -4.69 8.82 -19.64
N ASP A 542 -3.45 8.66 -20.12
CA ASP A 542 -2.27 8.43 -19.26
C ASP A 542 -1.59 9.76 -18.89
N TYR A 543 -2.31 10.63 -18.18
CA TYR A 543 -1.77 11.90 -17.66
C TYR A 543 -0.60 11.70 -16.70
N ARG A 544 -0.42 10.50 -16.14
CA ARG A 544 0.72 10.20 -15.28
C ARG A 544 2.01 9.99 -16.08
N ASN A 545 1.98 9.69 -17.37
CA ASN A 545 3.19 9.53 -18.19
C ASN A 545 3.29 10.50 -19.37
N ASP A 546 2.17 10.96 -19.94
CA ASP A 546 2.15 11.97 -21.00
C ASP A 546 2.16 13.39 -20.41
N GLN A 547 3.05 14.24 -20.91
CA GLN A 547 3.13 15.65 -20.50
C GLN A 547 2.04 16.51 -21.14
N LYS A 548 1.52 16.11 -22.32
CA LYS A 548 0.50 16.89 -23.04
C LYS A 548 -0.87 16.80 -22.39
N SER A 549 -1.23 15.63 -21.85
CA SER A 549 -2.48 15.47 -21.11
C SER A 549 -2.45 16.18 -19.77
N ARG A 550 -1.34 16.16 -19.02
CA ARG A 550 -1.20 16.90 -17.72
C ARG A 550 -1.65 18.36 -17.77
N ALA A 551 -1.41 19.06 -18.88
CA ALA A 551 -1.78 20.48 -19.03
C ALA A 551 -3.31 20.72 -19.02
N VAL A 552 -4.11 19.69 -19.26
CA VAL A 552 -5.59 19.74 -19.27
C VAL A 552 -6.17 19.64 -17.86
N TRP A 553 -5.41 19.08 -16.91
CA TRP A 553 -5.85 18.80 -15.53
C TRP A 553 -5.53 19.92 -14.52
N GLY A 554 -5.13 21.11 -14.99
CA GLY A 554 -4.74 22.25 -14.13
C GLY A 554 -5.92 23.00 -13.50
N PRO A 555 -5.67 23.89 -12.51
CA PRO A 555 -6.72 24.55 -11.74
C PRO A 555 -7.65 25.41 -12.59
N THR A 556 -8.96 25.19 -12.49
CA THR A 556 -10.01 25.96 -13.17
C THR A 556 -10.56 27.08 -12.29
N THR A 557 -9.72 27.95 -11.74
CA THR A 557 -10.17 29.25 -11.21
C THR A 557 -9.14 30.35 -11.44
N GLY A 558 -9.50 31.33 -12.25
CA GLY A 558 -8.71 32.52 -12.56
C GLY A 558 -8.67 33.54 -11.42
N THR A 559 -8.05 33.22 -10.28
CA THR A 559 -7.63 34.22 -9.29
C THR A 559 -6.14 34.47 -9.42
N ARG A 560 -5.78 35.73 -9.69
CA ARG A 560 -4.43 36.18 -10.06
C ARG A 560 -3.42 36.18 -8.90
N GLU A 561 -3.80 35.62 -7.74
CA GLU A 561 -2.99 35.56 -6.51
C GLU A 561 -2.45 34.15 -6.19
N SER A 562 -2.82 33.12 -6.96
CA SER A 562 -2.45 31.71 -6.70
C SER A 562 -1.06 31.30 -7.18
N ARG A 563 -0.17 32.24 -7.55
CA ARG A 563 1.16 31.94 -8.12
C ARG A 563 2.17 31.34 -7.11
N SER A 564 1.74 30.99 -5.90
CA SER A 564 2.54 30.34 -4.86
C SER A 564 2.03 28.96 -4.45
N LEU A 565 0.97 28.44 -5.08
CA LEU A 565 0.52 27.07 -4.81
C LEU A 565 1.20 26.14 -5.82
N ALA A 566 1.91 25.15 -5.27
CA ALA A 566 2.64 24.15 -6.03
C ALA A 566 1.71 23.51 -7.07
N ASP A 567 2.23 23.35 -8.29
CA ASP A 567 1.59 22.48 -9.28
C ASP A 567 1.53 21.07 -8.66
N PRO A 568 0.34 20.44 -8.54
CA PRO A 568 0.23 19.08 -8.03
C PRO A 568 0.99 18.06 -8.89
N PHE A 569 1.49 18.48 -10.06
CA PHE A 569 2.33 17.70 -10.96
C PHE A 569 3.77 18.24 -11.14
N ALA A 570 4.15 19.40 -10.58
CA ALA A 570 5.52 19.93 -10.72
C ALA A 570 6.34 19.82 -9.43
N PHE A 571 7.44 19.11 -9.61
CA PHE A 571 8.57 18.96 -8.73
C PHE A 571 9.15 20.26 -8.18
N SER A 572 9.55 20.21 -6.90
CA SER A 572 10.82 20.80 -6.51
C SER A 572 11.95 19.99 -7.15
N ASN A 573 12.61 20.56 -8.16
CA ASN A 573 13.92 20.07 -8.56
C ASN A 573 14.85 20.25 -7.37
N GLY A 574 15.31 19.16 -6.77
CA GLY A 574 16.35 19.15 -5.72
C GLY A 574 17.74 19.58 -6.22
N GLN A 575 17.84 20.63 -7.04
CA GLN A 575 19.11 21.21 -7.49
C GLN A 575 19.57 22.43 -6.69
N ASP A 576 18.73 23.01 -5.82
CA ASP A 576 19.10 24.26 -5.12
C ASP A 576 19.65 24.11 -3.70
N ALA A 577 19.74 22.90 -3.14
CA ALA A 577 20.31 22.71 -1.80
C ALA A 577 21.85 22.57 -1.76
N THR A 578 22.50 22.31 -2.90
CA THR A 578 23.96 22.10 -2.96
C THR A 578 24.76 23.36 -3.31
N ALA A 579 24.12 24.47 -3.68
CA ALA A 579 24.81 25.70 -4.11
C ALA A 579 25.22 26.65 -2.95
N LEU A 580 24.82 26.38 -1.71
CA LEU A 580 25.03 27.29 -0.57
C LEU A 580 26.16 26.89 0.39
N LEU A 581 26.86 25.78 0.14
CA LEU A 581 27.94 25.31 1.01
C LEU A 581 29.37 25.45 0.45
N ASP A 582 29.55 26.10 -0.71
CA ASP A 582 30.88 26.25 -1.33
C ASP A 582 31.35 27.71 -1.48
N LYS A 583 31.05 28.53 -0.47
CA LYS A 583 31.67 29.86 -0.32
C LYS A 583 32.54 29.92 0.93
N LYS A 584 33.78 29.42 0.84
CA LYS A 584 34.92 30.02 1.55
C LYS A 584 36.26 29.56 0.97
N ARG A 585 37.07 30.57 0.60
CA ARG A 585 38.53 30.59 0.32
C ARG A 585 38.99 30.13 -1.06
N TYR A 586 39.11 31.11 -1.98
CA TYR A 586 40.39 31.37 -2.64
C TYR A 586 40.44 32.80 -3.19
N THR A 587 41.46 33.56 -2.79
CA THR A 587 41.81 34.88 -3.34
C THR A 587 42.58 34.75 -4.67
N PRO A 588 42.55 35.75 -5.56
CA PRO A 588 42.85 35.58 -6.97
C PRO A 588 44.33 35.83 -7.33
N SER A 589 44.82 35.13 -8.36
CA SER A 589 45.98 35.57 -9.14
C SER A 589 45.67 35.46 -10.63
N ALA A 590 46.09 36.50 -11.34
CA ALA A 590 45.78 36.85 -12.71
C ALA A 590 46.30 35.88 -13.77
N GLY A 591 45.59 35.80 -14.89
CA GLY A 591 46.07 35.14 -16.12
C GLY A 591 45.06 35.28 -17.25
N LYS A 592 45.28 36.28 -18.12
CA LYS A 592 44.48 36.63 -19.30
C LYS A 592 44.35 35.44 -20.28
N THR A 593 43.19 35.28 -20.93
CA THR A 593 43.04 35.45 -22.40
C THR A 593 41.59 35.21 -22.88
N SER A 594 41.01 36.29 -23.43
CA SER A 594 40.11 36.40 -24.58
C SER A 594 39.37 35.14 -25.10
N ARG A 595 38.03 35.17 -25.03
CA ARG A 595 37.18 34.62 -26.09
C ARG A 595 36.00 35.57 -26.39
N HIS A 596 35.99 36.05 -27.64
CA HIS A 596 34.87 36.72 -28.27
C HIS A 596 33.66 35.78 -28.39
N SER A 597 32.50 36.36 -28.14
CA SER A 597 31.18 35.81 -28.40
C SER A 597 30.88 35.71 -29.89
N SER A 598 30.31 34.60 -30.32
CA SER A 598 29.29 34.63 -31.37
C SER A 598 28.24 33.55 -31.10
N SER A 599 27.03 34.03 -30.88
CA SER A 599 25.80 33.27 -30.75
C SER A 599 25.42 32.67 -32.10
N GLN A 600 25.26 31.35 -32.17
CA GLN A 600 24.45 30.73 -33.21
C GLN A 600 23.61 29.61 -32.60
N ARG A 601 22.30 29.86 -32.59
CA ARG A 601 21.23 28.89 -32.38
C ARG A 601 21.50 27.64 -33.22
N ARG A 602 21.60 26.48 -32.58
CA ARG A 602 21.47 25.18 -33.25
C ARG A 602 20.23 24.48 -32.73
N SER A 603 19.23 24.43 -33.60
CA SER A 603 18.19 23.41 -33.67
C SER A 603 18.85 22.02 -33.55
N SER A 604 18.60 21.31 -32.46
CA SER A 604 19.04 19.93 -32.26
C SER A 604 17.92 18.97 -32.67
N THR A 605 17.77 18.79 -33.97
CA THR A 605 17.25 17.54 -34.54
C THR A 605 18.45 16.67 -34.85
N ASP A 606 18.88 15.84 -33.91
CA ASP A 606 19.68 14.65 -34.24
C ASP A 606 19.50 13.58 -33.15
N GLY A 607 18.64 12.60 -33.48
CA GLY A 607 18.37 11.42 -32.67
C GLY A 607 19.38 10.31 -32.97
N ARG A 608 20.57 10.43 -32.41
CA ARG A 608 21.47 9.28 -32.23
C ARG A 608 21.55 8.96 -30.73
N MET A 609 20.66 8.07 -30.28
CA MET A 609 20.87 7.31 -29.05
C MET A 609 22.22 6.62 -29.13
N ASP A 610 23.01 6.73 -28.06
CA ASP A 610 24.26 6.00 -27.92
C ASP A 610 23.97 4.49 -27.99
N ARG A 611 24.52 3.81 -28.99
CA ARG A 611 24.12 2.45 -29.40
C ARG A 611 24.58 1.34 -28.42
N ASN A 612 25.01 1.72 -27.23
CA ASN A 612 25.52 0.84 -26.17
C ASN A 612 24.75 0.96 -24.84
N GLN A 613 23.62 1.68 -24.81
CA GLN A 613 22.86 1.90 -23.58
C GLN A 613 21.73 0.87 -23.42
N ASP A 614 21.67 0.20 -22.27
CA ASP A 614 20.63 -0.78 -21.94
C ASP A 614 19.22 -0.15 -21.94
N VAL A 615 18.19 -0.90 -22.35
CA VAL A 615 16.81 -0.39 -22.42
C VAL A 615 16.28 0.13 -21.08
N ASN A 616 16.76 -0.40 -19.95
CA ASN A 616 16.36 0.05 -18.62
C ASN A 616 17.17 1.26 -18.12
N ASP A 617 18.17 1.72 -18.87
CA ASP A 617 18.92 2.97 -18.60
C ASP A 617 18.37 4.16 -19.38
N ARG A 618 17.30 3.97 -20.17
CA ARG A 618 16.65 5.05 -20.93
C ARG A 618 15.93 6.03 -19.99
N ARG A 619 15.92 7.30 -20.40
CA ARG A 619 15.25 8.42 -19.69
C ARG A 619 15.63 8.49 -18.21
N ARG A 620 14.72 8.14 -17.29
CA ARG A 620 14.97 8.15 -15.83
C ARG A 620 15.92 7.04 -15.37
N GLY A 621 16.09 5.99 -16.17
CA GLY A 621 16.96 4.85 -15.89
C GLY A 621 16.52 4.04 -14.67
N ARG A 622 17.50 3.38 -14.04
CA ARG A 622 17.32 2.62 -12.80
C ARG A 622 17.25 3.55 -11.59
N THR A 623 16.10 3.59 -10.94
CA THR A 623 15.77 4.53 -9.87
C THR A 623 15.54 3.81 -8.54
N VAL A 624 15.35 4.55 -7.45
CA VAL A 624 14.99 3.94 -6.16
C VAL A 624 13.62 3.26 -6.23
N GLU A 625 12.70 3.80 -7.04
CA GLU A 625 11.38 3.24 -7.29
C GLU A 625 11.44 1.88 -8.02
N THR A 626 12.28 1.75 -9.04
CA THR A 626 12.48 0.46 -9.73
C THR A 626 13.19 -0.55 -8.83
N GLN A 627 14.13 -0.08 -8.00
CA GLN A 627 14.77 -0.90 -6.95
C GLN A 627 13.75 -1.40 -5.92
N SER A 628 12.82 -0.54 -5.53
CA SER A 628 11.66 -0.83 -4.68
C SER A 628 10.77 -1.91 -5.30
N GLY A 629 10.49 -1.83 -6.60
CA GLY A 629 9.87 -2.92 -7.36
C GLY A 629 10.58 -4.27 -7.19
N GLY A 630 11.91 -4.29 -7.31
CA GLY A 630 12.74 -5.48 -7.12
C GLY A 630 12.67 -6.07 -5.70
N VAL A 631 12.68 -5.22 -4.67
CA VAL A 631 12.51 -5.66 -3.27
C VAL A 631 11.12 -6.25 -3.04
N ALA A 632 10.06 -5.60 -3.53
CA ALA A 632 8.68 -6.05 -3.31
C ALA A 632 8.40 -7.43 -3.93
N ILE A 633 8.84 -7.67 -5.18
CA ILE A 633 8.65 -8.97 -5.84
C ILE A 633 9.47 -10.08 -5.18
N LEU A 634 10.71 -9.80 -4.76
CA LEU A 634 11.56 -10.77 -4.08
C LEU A 634 11.06 -11.07 -2.66
N ARG A 635 10.53 -10.08 -1.94
CA ARG A 635 9.83 -10.27 -0.67
C ARG A 635 8.63 -11.20 -0.85
N ALA A 636 7.80 -10.93 -1.87
CA ALA A 636 6.64 -11.77 -2.18
C ALA A 636 7.07 -13.23 -2.45
N LEU A 637 8.07 -13.44 -3.32
CA LEU A 637 8.58 -14.78 -3.60
C LEU A 637 9.16 -15.46 -2.35
N TYR A 638 9.93 -14.73 -1.55
CA TYR A 638 10.52 -15.25 -0.31
C TYR A 638 9.42 -15.76 0.64
N GLN A 639 8.37 -14.98 0.83
CA GLN A 639 7.23 -15.38 1.67
C GLN A 639 6.54 -16.66 1.18
N TRP A 640 6.35 -16.83 -0.14
CA TRP A 640 5.79 -18.08 -0.70
C TRP A 640 6.70 -19.28 -0.43
N LYS A 641 8.01 -19.09 -0.49
CA LYS A 641 8.98 -20.18 -0.28
C LYS A 641 9.19 -20.54 1.19
N THR A 642 8.93 -19.63 2.13
CA THR A 642 9.13 -19.87 3.56
C THR A 642 7.87 -20.20 4.34
N SER A 643 6.68 -19.95 3.77
CA SER A 643 5.40 -20.22 4.43
C SER A 643 4.87 -21.61 4.06
N PRO A 644 4.71 -22.56 5.00
CA PRO A 644 4.23 -23.91 4.70
C PRO A 644 2.86 -23.97 4.00
N SER A 645 2.01 -22.97 4.23
CA SER A 645 0.68 -22.85 3.61
C SER A 645 0.73 -22.38 2.15
N LEU A 646 1.83 -21.76 1.72
CA LEU A 646 2.03 -21.21 0.37
C LEU A 646 3.08 -21.98 -0.45
N SER A 647 3.91 -22.80 0.20
CA SER A 647 4.96 -23.60 -0.41
C SER A 647 4.42 -24.78 -1.21
#